data_AF-A8V1E0-F1
#
_entry.id   AF-A8V1E0-F1
#
_cell.length_a   1.000
_cell.length_b   1.000
_cell.length_c   1.000
_cell.angle_alpha   90.00
_cell.angle_beta   90.00
_cell.angle_gamma   90.00
#
_symmetry.space_group_name_H-M   'P 1'
#
loop_
_entity.id
_entity.type
_entity.pdbx_description
1 polymer ?
#
loop_
_entity_poly.entity_id
_entity_poly.type
_entity_poly.pdbx_seq_one_letter_code
_entity_poly.pdbx_strand_id
1 'polypeptide(L)'
;MFEKFTERARKVILNAREIALEYRSNYLGSEHLLLSLLEEEDIPVLVLSRFGLTVEKVKRTLTSQMVKGSHTGEVLFAPDAKRVLEFAVEEARILHHQFVGPEHLLIGIVREKTGLGGRVLRGFGIDEYSIRREILQILGEIPPQEQVKQVPTPNIDRFSRDLTALAREGKLDPVVGRDKEIERVIQILARRRKNNPVLIGEPGVGKTSIVEGLAQRIADKTVPEPLLGKRVVALDLAALVAGTKYRGQFEERLKNILKELEKAPYIILFIDELHTLVGAGAAEGSIDASNMLKPALARGEIQVIGATTIDEYRKYIEKDGALERRFQPVLVEPPTPEDAVKILMGLKQKFEEFHKVKYTKEAIEKAVEYSVKYIADRQLPDKAIDLIDEAGAWVRLKGLELPPRLRKIEEKIKDIEQQKAIAAKEQDYEKAAKLRDEELKLRAKFETLKSEWKEKVSERVPKVTADHIAMVIAKWTGIPITRLTETESEKLLHIEEELHKRVIDQDEAIKAIAKAIRRNSVGLKGTHRPIGVFMFLGPTGVGKTETAKALAEYLFGTEEALVRFDMSEFMEKHTVSRLVGAPPGYVGYEEGGQLTEAVRRRPYSVLLFDEIEKAHPDVFNIFLQIFDDGRLTDSFGRVVDFSNTIIIMTSNLGARLILESNRMGFEQKSTLLDYENMKKNVLQQVRKHFSPEFLNRLDDVIV
;
A
#
# COMPACT_ATOMS: atom_id res chain seq x y z
N MET A 1 -28.99 -29.54 -46.40
CA MET A 1 -28.93 -28.48 -45.36
C MET A 1 -30.24 -28.39 -44.56
N PHE A 2 -31.41 -28.42 -45.21
CA PHE A 2 -32.72 -28.26 -44.55
C PHE A 2 -33.19 -29.42 -43.65
N GLU A 3 -32.63 -30.62 -43.77
CA GLU A 3 -33.01 -31.78 -42.94
C GLU A 3 -32.80 -31.55 -41.44
N LYS A 4 -31.87 -30.66 -41.06
CA LYS A 4 -31.56 -30.33 -39.66
C LYS A 4 -32.45 -29.25 -39.03
N PHE A 5 -33.37 -28.66 -39.81
CA PHE A 5 -34.26 -27.61 -39.34
C PHE A 5 -35.61 -28.20 -38.91
N THR A 6 -36.17 -27.66 -37.83
CA THR A 6 -37.55 -27.94 -37.38
C THR A 6 -38.56 -27.49 -38.43
N GLU A 7 -39.79 -28.03 -38.39
CA GLU A 7 -40.85 -27.63 -39.32
C GLU A 7 -41.13 -26.12 -39.27
N ARG A 8 -41.11 -25.52 -38.06
CA ARG A 8 -41.28 -24.08 -37.87
C ARG A 8 -40.15 -23.27 -38.49
N ALA A 9 -38.89 -23.65 -38.24
CA ALA A 9 -37.76 -22.95 -38.85
C ALA A 9 -37.73 -23.07 -40.39
N ARG A 10 -38.18 -24.20 -40.96
CA ARG A 10 -38.36 -24.34 -42.41
C ARG A 10 -39.45 -23.41 -42.94
N LYS A 11 -40.57 -23.30 -42.22
CA LYS A 11 -41.67 -22.41 -42.58
C LYS A 11 -41.22 -20.94 -42.58
N VAL A 12 -40.43 -20.51 -41.59
CA VAL A 12 -39.81 -19.17 -41.58
C VAL A 12 -38.96 -18.92 -42.82
N ILE A 13 -38.15 -19.90 -43.25
CA ILE A 13 -37.29 -19.72 -44.43
C ILE A 13 -38.11 -19.66 -45.72
N LEU A 14 -39.19 -20.44 -45.82
CA LEU A 14 -40.11 -20.41 -46.96
C LEU A 14 -40.88 -19.09 -47.03
N ASN A 15 -41.42 -18.63 -45.91
CA ASN A 15 -42.12 -17.34 -45.82
C ASN A 15 -41.17 -16.16 -46.13
N ALA A 16 -39.92 -16.21 -45.67
CA ALA A 16 -38.91 -15.21 -46.04
C ALA A 16 -38.67 -15.13 -47.57
N ARG A 17 -38.81 -16.25 -48.29
CA ARG A 17 -38.75 -16.26 -49.76
C ARG A 17 -39.98 -15.62 -50.40
N GLU A 18 -41.15 -15.83 -49.83
CA GLU A 18 -42.39 -15.17 -50.28
C GLU A 18 -42.32 -13.66 -50.06
N ILE A 19 -41.84 -13.21 -48.89
CA ILE A 19 -41.64 -11.79 -48.59
C ILE A 19 -40.63 -11.17 -49.57
N ALA A 20 -39.55 -11.87 -49.91
CA ALA A 20 -38.60 -11.37 -50.92
C ALA A 20 -39.26 -11.17 -52.30
N LEU A 21 -40.18 -12.05 -52.69
CA LEU A 21 -40.96 -11.91 -53.93
C LEU A 21 -41.95 -10.73 -53.86
N GLU A 22 -42.62 -10.52 -52.71
CA GLU A 22 -43.53 -9.38 -52.50
C GLU A 22 -42.81 -8.02 -52.59
N TYR A 23 -41.59 -7.95 -52.03
CA TYR A 23 -40.72 -6.79 -52.12
C TYR A 23 -39.98 -6.68 -53.46
N ARG A 24 -40.21 -7.63 -54.38
CA ARG A 24 -39.59 -7.71 -55.72
C ARG A 24 -38.06 -7.67 -55.65
N SER A 25 -37.51 -8.28 -54.61
CA SER A 25 -36.07 -8.42 -54.37
C SER A 25 -35.52 -9.57 -55.23
N ASN A 26 -34.32 -9.39 -55.79
CA ASN A 26 -33.61 -10.46 -56.51
C ASN A 26 -32.81 -11.39 -55.59
N TYR A 27 -32.82 -11.14 -54.27
CA TYR A 27 -32.14 -11.94 -53.27
C TYR A 27 -32.98 -12.09 -52.00
N LEU A 28 -32.70 -13.16 -51.24
CA LEU A 28 -33.19 -13.38 -49.88
C LEU A 28 -32.07 -13.03 -48.90
N GLY A 29 -32.24 -11.92 -48.18
CA GLY A 29 -31.30 -11.40 -47.18
C GLY A 29 -31.77 -11.58 -45.73
N SER A 30 -30.94 -11.12 -44.78
CA SER A 30 -31.24 -11.18 -43.34
C SER A 30 -32.50 -10.40 -42.92
N GLU A 31 -32.86 -9.34 -43.64
CA GLU A 31 -34.10 -8.57 -43.43
C GLU A 31 -35.36 -9.37 -43.74
N HIS A 32 -35.34 -10.20 -44.78
CA HIS A 32 -36.47 -11.03 -45.15
C HIS A 32 -36.68 -12.16 -44.13
N LEU A 33 -35.59 -12.75 -43.63
CA LEU A 33 -35.61 -13.72 -42.53
C LEU A 33 -36.15 -13.09 -41.23
N LEU A 34 -35.72 -11.87 -40.91
CA LEU A 34 -36.21 -11.17 -39.72
C LEU A 34 -37.71 -10.83 -39.84
N LEU A 35 -38.17 -10.35 -41.00
CA LEU A 35 -39.61 -10.09 -41.21
C LEU A 35 -40.44 -11.36 -41.04
N SER A 36 -39.97 -12.49 -41.59
CA SER A 36 -40.69 -13.75 -41.43
C SER A 36 -40.73 -14.24 -39.97
N LEU A 37 -39.67 -14.05 -39.20
CA LEU A 37 -39.65 -14.42 -37.77
C LEU A 37 -40.63 -13.60 -36.93
N LEU A 38 -40.94 -12.37 -37.37
CA LEU A 38 -41.86 -11.46 -36.70
C LEU A 38 -43.34 -11.77 -37.00
N GLU A 39 -43.62 -12.59 -38.00
CA GLU A 39 -44.99 -12.97 -38.39
C GLU A 39 -45.49 -14.24 -37.68
N GLU A 40 -44.58 -15.02 -37.11
CA GLU A 40 -44.95 -16.18 -36.29
C GLU A 40 -44.96 -15.80 -34.81
N GLU A 41 -46.03 -16.14 -34.10
CA GLU A 41 -46.09 -16.04 -32.64
C GLU A 41 -45.26 -17.16 -32.00
N ASP A 42 -43.94 -16.98 -31.97
CA ASP A 42 -43.00 -17.97 -31.44
C ASP A 42 -41.96 -17.31 -30.51
N ILE A 43 -41.03 -18.12 -29.99
CA ILE A 43 -39.94 -17.72 -29.06
C ILE A 43 -39.24 -16.41 -29.48
N PRO A 44 -38.90 -16.16 -30.76
CA PRO A 44 -38.29 -14.89 -31.18
C PRO A 44 -39.09 -13.64 -30.81
N VAL A 45 -40.43 -13.68 -30.94
CA VAL A 45 -41.30 -12.54 -30.58
C VAL A 45 -41.33 -12.33 -29.07
N LEU A 46 -41.39 -13.42 -28.30
CA LEU A 46 -41.33 -13.37 -26.84
C LEU A 46 -40.00 -12.78 -26.35
N VAL A 47 -38.87 -13.18 -26.96
CA VAL A 47 -37.55 -12.63 -26.64
C VAL A 47 -37.50 -11.12 -26.89
N LEU A 48 -37.95 -10.67 -28.07
CA LEU A 48 -37.98 -9.24 -28.39
C LEU A 48 -38.87 -8.44 -27.43
N SER A 49 -39.98 -9.02 -26.97
CA SER A 49 -40.87 -8.38 -25.99
C SER A 49 -40.19 -8.15 -24.63
N ARG A 50 -39.30 -9.06 -24.19
CA ARG A 50 -38.52 -8.90 -22.94
C ARG A 50 -37.49 -7.77 -23.03
N PHE A 51 -37.01 -7.46 -24.22
CA PHE A 51 -36.19 -6.27 -24.50
C PHE A 51 -37.02 -4.99 -24.66
N GLY A 52 -38.34 -5.03 -24.40
CA GLY A 52 -39.22 -3.86 -24.53
C GLY A 52 -39.48 -3.44 -25.98
N LEU A 53 -39.25 -4.33 -26.95
CA LEU A 53 -39.50 -4.07 -28.36
C LEU A 53 -40.84 -4.67 -28.79
N THR A 54 -41.67 -3.85 -29.44
CA THR A 54 -42.88 -4.33 -30.09
C THR A 54 -42.57 -4.76 -31.53
N VAL A 55 -43.26 -5.80 -32.00
CA VAL A 55 -43.15 -6.30 -33.38
C VAL A 55 -43.33 -5.18 -34.40
N GLU A 56 -44.30 -4.30 -34.18
CA GLU A 56 -44.56 -3.15 -35.05
C GLU A 56 -43.37 -2.19 -35.13
N LYS A 57 -42.68 -1.93 -34.01
CA LYS A 57 -41.54 -1.01 -33.98
C LYS A 57 -40.38 -1.56 -34.81
N VAL A 58 -40.07 -2.85 -34.64
CA VAL A 58 -39.01 -3.52 -35.40
C VAL A 58 -39.39 -3.59 -36.88
N LYS A 59 -40.64 -3.96 -37.21
CA LYS A 59 -41.12 -4.02 -38.61
C LYS A 59 -41.08 -2.66 -39.29
N ARG A 60 -41.46 -1.57 -38.60
CA ARG A 60 -41.39 -0.20 -39.15
C ARG A 60 -39.95 0.25 -39.42
N THR A 61 -39.02 0.01 -38.49
CA THR A 61 -37.61 0.39 -38.66
C THR A 61 -36.91 -0.43 -39.74
N LEU A 62 -37.29 -1.70 -39.88
CA LEU A 62 -36.75 -2.57 -40.91
C LEU A 62 -37.29 -2.19 -42.30
N THR A 63 -38.62 -2.03 -42.43
CA THR A 63 -39.26 -1.68 -43.71
C THR A 63 -38.88 -0.29 -44.21
N SER A 64 -38.60 0.68 -43.33
CA SER A 64 -38.14 2.01 -43.75
C SER A 64 -36.74 2.01 -44.38
N GLN A 65 -35.95 0.95 -44.14
CA GLN A 65 -34.60 0.78 -44.70
C GLN A 65 -34.58 -0.18 -45.89
N MET A 66 -35.71 -0.83 -46.21
CA MET A 66 -35.83 -1.74 -47.35
C MET A 66 -36.23 -0.98 -48.61
N VAL A 67 -35.59 -1.32 -49.73
CA VAL A 67 -35.90 -0.76 -51.06
C VAL A 67 -36.72 -1.78 -51.84
N LYS A 68 -37.88 -1.37 -52.36
CA LYS A 68 -38.73 -2.22 -53.20
C LYS A 68 -38.13 -2.31 -54.62
N GLY A 69 -37.86 -3.52 -55.08
CA GLY A 69 -37.25 -3.78 -56.38
C GLY A 69 -38.26 -3.93 -57.53
N SER A 70 -37.78 -4.45 -58.67
CA SER A 70 -38.58 -4.76 -59.86
C SER A 70 -38.44 -6.21 -60.34
N HIS A 71 -37.76 -7.07 -59.57
CA HIS A 71 -37.48 -8.45 -59.96
C HIS A 71 -38.71 -9.35 -59.81
N THR A 72 -38.96 -10.20 -60.80
CA THR A 72 -40.08 -11.16 -60.84
C THR A 72 -39.61 -12.60 -61.12
N GLY A 73 -38.31 -12.87 -61.03
CA GLY A 73 -37.69 -14.17 -61.26
C GLY A 73 -37.38 -14.95 -59.99
N GLU A 74 -36.56 -15.98 -60.12
CA GLU A 74 -36.10 -16.79 -58.98
C GLU A 74 -35.28 -15.94 -57.99
N VAL A 75 -35.52 -16.17 -56.69
CA VAL A 75 -34.84 -15.50 -55.58
C VAL A 75 -33.73 -16.41 -55.06
N LEU A 76 -32.49 -15.90 -55.04
CA LEU A 76 -31.32 -16.61 -54.52
C LEU A 76 -30.96 -16.13 -53.11
N PHE A 77 -30.38 -17.01 -52.29
CA PHE A 77 -29.87 -16.62 -50.97
C PHE A 77 -28.67 -15.66 -51.10
N ALA A 78 -28.75 -14.51 -50.45
CA ALA A 78 -27.64 -13.58 -50.30
C ALA A 78 -26.56 -14.15 -49.34
N PRO A 79 -25.30 -13.68 -49.42
CA PRO A 79 -24.22 -14.16 -48.55
C PRO A 79 -24.45 -13.93 -47.05
N ASP A 80 -25.21 -12.90 -46.67
CA ASP A 80 -25.62 -12.66 -45.28
C ASP A 80 -26.65 -13.70 -44.82
N ALA A 81 -27.69 -13.98 -45.62
CA ALA A 81 -28.69 -15.00 -45.29
C ALA A 81 -28.09 -16.41 -45.17
N LYS A 82 -27.12 -16.77 -46.03
CA LYS A 82 -26.39 -18.06 -45.89
C LYS A 82 -25.65 -18.15 -44.56
N ARG A 83 -24.97 -17.08 -44.16
CA ARG A 83 -24.25 -17.01 -42.87
C ARG A 83 -25.21 -17.06 -41.68
N VAL A 84 -26.37 -16.42 -41.76
CA VAL A 84 -27.42 -16.54 -40.72
C VAL A 84 -27.80 -18.01 -40.50
N LEU A 85 -28.01 -18.78 -41.57
CA LEU A 85 -28.34 -20.20 -41.47
C LEU A 85 -27.19 -21.04 -40.90
N GLU A 86 -25.95 -20.75 -41.29
CA GLU A 86 -24.75 -21.40 -40.73
C GLU A 86 -24.60 -21.13 -39.24
N PHE A 87 -24.79 -19.87 -38.81
CA PHE A 87 -24.77 -19.49 -37.40
C PHE A 87 -25.90 -20.13 -36.60
N ALA A 88 -27.11 -20.23 -37.17
CA ALA A 88 -28.21 -20.92 -36.51
C ALA A 88 -27.93 -22.42 -36.28
N VAL A 89 -27.23 -23.08 -37.21
CA VAL A 89 -26.80 -24.48 -37.06
C VAL A 89 -25.72 -24.62 -35.99
N GLU A 90 -24.77 -23.69 -35.93
CA GLU A 90 -23.74 -23.66 -34.89
C GLU A 90 -24.36 -23.42 -33.51
N GLU A 91 -25.33 -22.51 -33.43
CA GLU A 91 -26.02 -22.16 -32.19
C GLU A 91 -26.83 -23.33 -31.64
N ALA A 92 -27.56 -24.05 -32.48
CA ALA A 92 -28.28 -25.26 -32.06
C ALA A 92 -27.32 -26.32 -31.49
N ARG A 93 -26.09 -26.42 -32.01
CA ARG A 93 -25.08 -27.32 -31.44
C ARG A 93 -24.54 -26.84 -30.10
N ILE A 94 -24.34 -25.53 -29.94
CA ILE A 94 -23.89 -24.92 -28.67
C ILE A 94 -24.94 -25.15 -27.57
N LEU A 95 -26.23 -25.03 -27.91
CA LEU A 95 -27.35 -25.27 -27.02
C LEU A 95 -27.73 -26.76 -26.89
N HIS A 96 -26.93 -27.67 -27.48
CA HIS A 96 -27.19 -29.12 -27.47
C HIS A 96 -28.56 -29.55 -28.06
N HIS A 97 -29.17 -28.70 -28.89
CA HIS A 97 -30.41 -29.02 -29.59
C HIS A 97 -30.15 -29.87 -30.84
N GLN A 98 -30.95 -30.94 -31.02
CA GLN A 98 -30.82 -31.84 -32.17
C GLN A 98 -31.27 -31.21 -33.49
N PHE A 99 -32.17 -30.22 -33.43
CA PHE A 99 -32.74 -29.53 -34.59
C PHE A 99 -32.65 -28.02 -34.43
N VAL A 100 -32.58 -27.29 -35.55
CA VAL A 100 -32.55 -25.83 -35.59
C VAL A 100 -33.98 -25.27 -35.55
N GLY A 101 -34.33 -24.58 -34.47
CA GLY A 101 -35.58 -23.83 -34.29
C GLY A 101 -35.49 -22.32 -34.63
N PRO A 102 -36.63 -21.61 -34.64
CA PRO A 102 -36.70 -20.16 -34.92
C PRO A 102 -35.85 -19.28 -34.00
N GLU A 103 -35.67 -19.68 -32.75
CA GLU A 103 -34.82 -19.01 -31.75
C GLU A 103 -33.34 -18.98 -32.17
N HIS A 104 -32.86 -20.04 -32.82
CA HIS A 104 -31.50 -20.10 -33.36
C HIS A 104 -31.34 -19.21 -34.59
N LEU A 105 -32.38 -19.09 -35.42
CA LEU A 105 -32.39 -18.16 -36.54
C LEU A 105 -32.29 -16.71 -36.06
N LEU A 106 -32.98 -16.35 -34.97
CA LEU A 106 -32.88 -15.02 -34.37
C LEU A 106 -31.44 -14.72 -33.90
N ILE A 107 -30.79 -15.66 -33.21
CA ILE A 107 -29.39 -15.53 -32.80
C ILE A 107 -28.49 -15.37 -34.03
N GLY A 108 -28.70 -16.19 -35.07
CA GLY A 108 -27.96 -16.12 -36.33
C GLY A 108 -28.05 -14.74 -37.00
N ILE A 109 -29.23 -14.12 -36.99
CA ILE A 109 -29.46 -12.77 -37.54
C ILE A 109 -28.66 -11.71 -36.76
N VAL A 110 -28.66 -11.77 -35.42
CA VAL A 110 -27.93 -10.79 -34.59
C VAL A 110 -26.41 -11.00 -34.65
N ARG A 111 -25.96 -12.25 -34.80
CA ARG A 111 -24.54 -12.58 -34.95
C ARG A 111 -23.99 -12.14 -36.31
N GLU A 112 -24.81 -12.17 -37.36
CA GLU A 112 -24.42 -11.74 -38.69
C GLU A 112 -24.24 -10.19 -38.74
N LYS A 113 -23.02 -9.76 -39.10
CA LYS A 113 -22.59 -8.36 -38.94
C LYS A 113 -22.93 -7.44 -40.12
N THR A 114 -23.13 -7.97 -41.31
CA THR A 114 -23.19 -7.17 -42.54
C THR A 114 -24.60 -6.85 -43.00
N GLY A 115 -25.52 -7.77 -42.76
CA GLY A 115 -26.92 -7.77 -43.15
C GLY A 115 -27.77 -6.75 -42.38
N LEU A 116 -28.86 -6.36 -43.01
CA LEU A 116 -29.75 -5.32 -42.52
C LEU A 116 -30.49 -5.77 -41.25
N GLY A 117 -30.96 -7.03 -41.19
CA GLY A 117 -31.69 -7.57 -40.04
C GLY A 117 -30.86 -7.52 -38.74
N GLY A 118 -29.60 -7.96 -38.79
CA GLY A 118 -28.70 -7.91 -37.65
C GLY A 118 -28.36 -6.48 -37.24
N ARG A 119 -28.19 -5.57 -38.21
CA ARG A 119 -27.89 -4.15 -37.95
C ARG A 119 -29.05 -3.46 -37.22
N VAL A 120 -30.30 -3.71 -37.63
CA VAL A 120 -31.49 -3.14 -36.99
C VAL A 120 -31.62 -3.61 -35.54
N LEU A 121 -31.45 -4.91 -35.29
CA LEU A 121 -31.52 -5.46 -33.93
C LEU A 121 -30.40 -4.92 -33.03
N ARG A 122 -29.16 -4.86 -33.53
CA ARG A 122 -28.05 -4.22 -32.80
C ARG A 122 -28.28 -2.72 -32.57
N GLY A 123 -28.96 -2.04 -33.49
CA GLY A 123 -29.38 -0.64 -33.33
C GLY A 123 -30.35 -0.42 -32.17
N PHE A 124 -31.10 -1.45 -31.77
CA PHE A 124 -31.92 -1.44 -30.55
C PHE A 124 -31.15 -1.85 -29.28
N GLY A 125 -29.83 -2.00 -29.36
CA GLY A 125 -28.99 -2.41 -28.23
C GLY A 125 -29.00 -3.91 -27.97
N ILE A 126 -29.48 -4.72 -28.92
CA ILE A 126 -29.54 -6.17 -28.75
C ILE A 126 -28.27 -6.83 -29.30
N ASP A 127 -27.58 -7.60 -28.46
CA ASP A 127 -26.43 -8.41 -28.82
C ASP A 127 -26.69 -9.92 -28.70
N GLU A 128 -25.80 -10.72 -29.29
CA GLU A 128 -25.88 -12.17 -29.35
C GLU A 128 -25.98 -12.82 -27.96
N TYR A 129 -25.22 -12.33 -26.99
CA TYR A 129 -25.16 -12.89 -25.63
C TYR A 129 -26.46 -12.61 -24.88
N SER A 130 -26.97 -11.38 -24.99
CA SER A 130 -28.25 -10.99 -24.39
C SER A 130 -29.42 -11.83 -24.92
N ILE A 131 -29.50 -12.06 -26.24
CA ILE A 131 -30.55 -12.91 -26.84
C ILE A 131 -30.43 -14.36 -26.39
N ARG A 132 -29.22 -14.94 -26.44
CA ARG A 132 -28.97 -16.34 -26.04
C ARG A 132 -29.44 -16.57 -24.61
N ARG A 133 -29.13 -15.64 -23.70
CA ARG A 133 -29.55 -15.70 -22.30
C ARG A 133 -31.07 -15.69 -22.14
N GLU A 134 -31.78 -14.83 -22.86
CA GLU A 134 -33.24 -14.76 -22.79
C GLU A 134 -33.91 -16.02 -23.35
N ILE A 135 -33.39 -16.57 -24.45
CA ILE A 135 -33.88 -17.84 -25.01
C ILE A 135 -33.74 -18.97 -23.99
N LEU A 136 -32.57 -19.10 -23.37
CA LEU A 136 -32.31 -20.10 -22.33
C LEU A 136 -33.20 -19.94 -21.09
N GLN A 137 -33.58 -18.70 -20.74
CA GLN A 137 -34.55 -18.46 -19.67
C GLN A 137 -35.98 -18.81 -20.06
N ILE A 138 -36.39 -18.57 -21.31
CA ILE A 138 -37.73 -18.94 -21.81
C ILE A 138 -37.87 -20.45 -21.93
N LEU A 139 -36.80 -21.15 -22.35
CA LEU A 139 -36.74 -22.60 -22.45
C LEU A 139 -36.61 -23.30 -21.08
N GLY A 140 -36.38 -22.55 -19.99
CA GLY A 140 -36.29 -23.08 -18.63
C GLY A 140 -34.98 -23.81 -18.31
N GLU A 141 -33.98 -23.71 -19.18
CA GLU A 141 -32.65 -24.34 -19.02
C GLU A 141 -31.72 -23.52 -18.10
N ILE A 142 -32.06 -22.26 -17.86
CA ILE A 142 -31.49 -21.44 -16.79
C ILE A 142 -32.58 -21.24 -15.73
N PRO A 143 -32.37 -21.63 -14.45
CA PRO A 143 -33.29 -21.24 -13.39
C PRO A 143 -33.36 -19.71 -13.38
N PRO A 144 -34.56 -19.10 -13.29
CA PRO A 144 -34.69 -17.65 -13.30
C PRO A 144 -33.76 -17.10 -12.22
N GLN A 145 -32.73 -16.37 -12.64
CA GLN A 145 -32.04 -15.51 -11.70
C GLN A 145 -33.10 -14.56 -11.20
N GLU A 146 -33.43 -14.66 -9.92
CA GLU A 146 -34.00 -13.55 -9.19
C GLU A 146 -33.07 -12.35 -9.44
N GLN A 147 -33.40 -11.54 -10.45
CA GLN A 147 -33.14 -10.12 -10.34
C GLN A 147 -34.00 -9.70 -9.17
N VAL A 148 -33.44 -9.82 -7.97
CA VAL A 148 -33.91 -9.11 -6.79
C VAL A 148 -34.10 -7.68 -7.30
N LYS A 149 -35.35 -7.21 -7.36
CA LYS A 149 -35.67 -5.81 -7.65
C LYS A 149 -34.98 -5.00 -6.57
N GLN A 150 -33.72 -4.63 -6.80
CA GLN A 150 -32.93 -3.87 -5.87
C GLN A 150 -33.55 -2.48 -5.80
N VAL A 151 -33.87 -2.05 -4.59
CA VAL A 151 -34.36 -0.70 -4.34
C VAL A 151 -33.26 0.26 -4.80
N PRO A 152 -33.55 1.29 -5.60
CA PRO A 152 -32.54 2.28 -5.98
C PRO A 152 -31.96 2.92 -4.71
N THR A 153 -30.64 2.91 -4.57
CA THR A 153 -29.91 3.47 -3.41
C THR A 153 -29.01 4.63 -3.81
N PRO A 154 -29.59 5.76 -4.29
CA PRO A 154 -28.82 6.85 -4.90
C PRO A 154 -27.87 7.56 -3.93
N ASN A 155 -28.20 7.66 -2.63
CA ASN A 155 -27.29 8.29 -1.68
C ASN A 155 -26.13 7.36 -1.33
N ILE A 156 -26.40 6.07 -1.14
CA ILE A 156 -25.35 5.08 -0.91
C ILE A 156 -24.40 5.09 -2.11
N ASP A 157 -24.90 4.92 -3.34
CA ASP A 157 -24.05 4.83 -4.54
C ASP A 157 -23.18 6.07 -4.78
N ARG A 158 -23.60 7.24 -4.27
CA ARG A 158 -22.84 8.49 -4.38
C ARG A 158 -21.75 8.64 -3.33
N PHE A 159 -22.00 8.22 -2.09
CA PHE A 159 -21.12 8.45 -0.94
C PHE A 159 -20.39 7.19 -0.48
N SER A 160 -20.37 6.15 -1.31
CA SER A 160 -19.75 4.89 -0.98
C SER A 160 -19.13 4.21 -2.19
N ARG A 161 -18.26 3.24 -1.92
CA ARG A 161 -17.59 2.42 -2.91
C ARG A 161 -18.11 0.99 -2.81
N ASP A 162 -18.66 0.47 -3.91
CA ASP A 162 -19.17 -0.89 -3.98
C ASP A 162 -18.03 -1.91 -4.15
N LEU A 163 -17.68 -2.59 -3.06
CA LEU A 163 -16.62 -3.59 -3.08
C LEU A 163 -17.05 -4.85 -3.84
N THR A 164 -18.33 -5.23 -3.77
CA THR A 164 -18.83 -6.42 -4.50
C THR A 164 -18.83 -6.20 -6.01
N ALA A 165 -19.15 -5.00 -6.49
CA ALA A 165 -19.04 -4.65 -7.90
C ALA A 165 -17.58 -4.68 -8.37
N LEU A 166 -16.67 -4.08 -7.60
CA LEU A 166 -15.23 -4.09 -7.92
C LEU A 166 -14.63 -5.50 -7.91
N ALA A 167 -15.13 -6.38 -7.04
CA ALA A 167 -14.76 -7.79 -7.03
C ALA A 167 -15.18 -8.49 -8.33
N ARG A 168 -16.43 -8.28 -8.78
CA ARG A 168 -16.95 -8.83 -10.05
C ARG A 168 -16.19 -8.32 -11.28
N GLU A 169 -15.70 -7.09 -11.22
CA GLU A 169 -14.87 -6.47 -12.26
C GLU A 169 -13.39 -6.92 -12.19
N GLY A 170 -12.99 -7.72 -11.19
CA GLY A 170 -11.61 -8.16 -11.01
C GLY A 170 -10.64 -7.04 -10.59
N LYS A 171 -11.15 -5.92 -10.07
CA LYS A 171 -10.32 -4.75 -9.70
C LYS A 171 -9.70 -4.86 -8.30
N LEU A 172 -10.31 -5.63 -7.39
CA LEU A 172 -9.81 -5.82 -6.03
C LEU A 172 -8.52 -6.65 -6.00
N ASP A 173 -7.70 -6.43 -4.97
CA ASP A 173 -6.47 -7.19 -4.76
C ASP A 173 -6.76 -8.60 -4.25
N PRO A 174 -5.97 -9.61 -4.66
CA PRO A 174 -6.14 -10.97 -4.17
C PRO A 174 -5.86 -11.01 -2.67
N VAL A 175 -6.77 -11.61 -1.91
CA VAL A 175 -6.61 -11.76 -0.47
C VAL A 175 -5.92 -13.08 -0.16
N VAL A 176 -4.76 -13.01 0.49
CA VAL A 176 -3.92 -14.18 0.78
C VAL A 176 -3.79 -14.36 2.30
N GLY A 177 -4.05 -15.58 2.78
CA GLY A 177 -3.75 -15.97 4.17
C GLY A 177 -4.70 -15.41 5.24
N ARG A 178 -5.89 -14.90 4.86
CA ARG A 178 -6.90 -14.34 5.79
C ARG A 178 -8.19 -15.15 5.88
N ASP A 179 -8.13 -16.44 5.54
CA ASP A 179 -9.33 -17.28 5.43
C ASP A 179 -10.06 -17.45 6.77
N LYS A 180 -9.31 -17.54 7.89
CA LYS A 180 -9.87 -17.71 9.23
C LYS A 180 -10.66 -16.48 9.67
N GLU A 181 -10.12 -15.29 9.44
CA GLU A 181 -10.75 -14.02 9.78
C GLU A 181 -11.98 -13.77 8.90
N ILE A 182 -11.89 -14.05 7.59
CA ILE A 182 -13.03 -13.94 6.67
C ILE A 182 -14.15 -14.91 7.08
N GLU A 183 -13.81 -16.16 7.39
CA GLU A 183 -14.78 -17.15 7.86
C GLU A 183 -15.42 -16.71 9.18
N ARG A 184 -14.64 -16.15 10.10
CA ARG A 184 -15.16 -15.59 11.35
C ARG A 184 -16.14 -14.44 11.11
N VAL A 185 -15.83 -13.54 10.17
CA VAL A 185 -16.72 -12.45 9.75
C VAL A 185 -18.02 -13.00 9.17
N ILE A 186 -17.95 -14.00 8.28
CA ILE A 186 -19.11 -14.71 7.71
C ILE A 186 -19.98 -15.31 8.81
N GLN A 187 -19.37 -16.02 9.76
CA GLN A 187 -20.07 -16.63 10.89
C GLN A 187 -20.80 -15.60 11.75
N ILE A 188 -20.23 -14.40 11.92
CA ILE A 188 -20.85 -13.32 12.70
C ILE A 188 -22.01 -12.70 11.92
N LEU A 189 -21.82 -12.38 10.64
CA LEU A 189 -22.85 -11.78 9.78
C LEU A 189 -24.09 -12.68 9.62
N ALA A 190 -23.90 -13.99 9.69
CA ALA A 190 -24.99 -14.98 9.63
C ALA A 190 -25.76 -15.15 10.95
N ARG A 191 -25.34 -14.50 12.05
CA ARG A 191 -26.05 -14.57 13.34
C ARG A 191 -27.35 -13.77 13.31
N ARG A 192 -28.31 -14.20 14.13
CA ARG A 192 -29.57 -13.46 14.38
C ARG A 192 -29.40 -12.28 15.35
N ARG A 193 -28.43 -12.36 16.27
CA ARG A 193 -28.10 -11.32 17.26
C ARG A 193 -26.58 -11.15 17.31
N LYS A 194 -26.10 -9.94 17.61
CA LYS A 194 -24.67 -9.58 17.55
C LYS A 194 -24.05 -9.93 16.19
N ASN A 195 -24.70 -9.46 15.13
CA ASN A 195 -24.36 -9.77 13.74
C ASN A 195 -23.55 -8.66 13.04
N ASN A 196 -22.95 -7.76 13.83
CA ASN A 196 -22.08 -6.71 13.33
C ASN A 196 -20.64 -7.02 13.77
N PRO A 197 -19.77 -7.52 12.88
CA PRO A 197 -18.38 -7.74 13.23
C PRO A 197 -17.61 -6.43 13.32
N VAL A 198 -16.67 -6.33 14.27
CA VAL A 198 -15.69 -5.25 14.35
C VAL A 198 -14.31 -5.85 14.27
N LEU A 199 -13.56 -5.51 13.22
CA LEU A 199 -12.18 -5.88 13.01
C LEU A 199 -11.30 -4.99 13.89
N ILE A 200 -10.63 -5.61 14.87
CA ILE A 200 -9.78 -4.93 15.83
C ILE A 200 -8.34 -5.38 15.62
N GLY A 201 -7.42 -4.44 15.44
CA GLY A 201 -5.99 -4.72 15.30
C GLY A 201 -5.20 -3.44 15.17
N GLU A 202 -3.88 -3.54 15.01
CA GLU A 202 -3.04 -2.37 14.74
C GLU A 202 -3.31 -1.80 13.33
N PRO A 203 -2.96 -0.52 13.06
CA PRO A 203 -2.95 0.02 11.71
C PRO A 203 -2.02 -0.78 10.78
N GLY A 204 -2.36 -0.90 9.50
CA GLY A 204 -1.53 -1.56 8.49
C GLY A 204 -1.58 -3.10 8.47
N VAL A 205 -2.34 -3.76 9.37
CA VAL A 205 -2.44 -5.24 9.37
C VAL A 205 -3.30 -5.82 8.24
N GLY A 206 -3.96 -4.98 7.44
CA GLY A 206 -4.83 -5.41 6.33
C GLY A 206 -6.29 -5.68 6.71
N LYS A 207 -6.88 -4.85 7.58
CA LYS A 207 -8.31 -4.97 7.97
C LYS A 207 -9.24 -4.81 6.77
N THR A 208 -8.97 -3.83 5.91
CA THR A 208 -9.74 -3.57 4.69
C THR A 208 -9.67 -4.76 3.73
N SER A 209 -8.51 -5.42 3.62
CA SER A 209 -8.33 -6.62 2.80
C SER A 209 -9.23 -7.78 3.24
N ILE A 210 -9.55 -7.93 4.53
CA ILE A 210 -10.50 -8.95 5.00
C ILE A 210 -11.90 -8.69 4.44
N VAL A 211 -12.31 -7.42 4.37
CA VAL A 211 -13.62 -7.02 3.85
C VAL A 211 -13.68 -7.15 2.33
N GLU A 212 -12.60 -6.81 1.64
CA GLU A 212 -12.46 -7.06 0.21
C GLU A 212 -12.51 -8.57 -0.11
N GLY A 213 -11.89 -9.40 0.73
CA GLY A 213 -11.94 -10.86 0.60
C GLY A 213 -13.35 -11.42 0.82
N LEU A 214 -14.10 -10.85 1.77
CA LEU A 214 -15.52 -11.15 1.90
C LEU A 214 -16.29 -10.77 0.63
N ALA A 215 -16.04 -9.58 0.06
CA ALA A 215 -16.70 -9.13 -1.17
C ALA A 215 -16.39 -10.04 -2.37
N GLN A 216 -15.14 -10.52 -2.49
CA GLN A 216 -14.74 -11.52 -3.48
C GLN A 216 -15.52 -12.84 -3.30
N ARG A 217 -15.57 -13.39 -2.08
CA ARG A 217 -16.34 -14.61 -1.82
C ARG A 217 -17.83 -14.48 -2.11
N ILE A 218 -18.41 -13.30 -1.86
CA ILE A 218 -19.80 -13.00 -2.20
C ILE A 218 -19.99 -12.93 -3.72
N ALA A 219 -19.06 -12.29 -4.44
CA ALA A 219 -19.08 -12.21 -5.89
C ALA A 219 -18.97 -13.59 -6.56
N ASP A 220 -18.09 -14.45 -6.03
CA ASP A 220 -17.84 -15.81 -6.51
C ASP A 220 -18.89 -16.83 -6.03
N LYS A 221 -19.86 -16.40 -5.21
CA LYS A 221 -20.91 -17.24 -4.61
C LYS A 221 -20.36 -18.40 -3.76
N THR A 222 -19.21 -18.20 -3.13
CA THR A 222 -18.58 -19.17 -2.20
C THR A 222 -19.01 -18.96 -0.74
N VAL A 223 -19.95 -18.05 -0.49
CA VAL A 223 -20.53 -17.78 0.82
C VAL A 223 -21.78 -18.62 1.11
N PRO A 224 -22.13 -18.85 2.39
CA PRO A 224 -23.38 -19.51 2.78
C PRO A 224 -24.63 -18.78 2.28
N GLU A 225 -25.73 -19.52 2.15
CA GLU A 225 -27.03 -19.03 1.65
C GLU A 225 -27.48 -17.67 2.22
N PRO A 226 -27.36 -17.38 3.55
CA PRO A 226 -27.78 -16.09 4.11
C PRO A 226 -27.01 -14.87 3.61
N LEU A 227 -25.87 -15.07 2.95
CA LEU A 227 -25.01 -14.01 2.42
C LEU A 227 -25.00 -14.00 0.88
N LEU A 228 -25.65 -14.95 0.22
CA LEU A 228 -25.75 -14.97 -1.24
C LEU A 228 -26.52 -13.73 -1.73
N GLY A 229 -26.00 -13.10 -2.78
CA GLY A 229 -26.62 -11.93 -3.40
C GLY A 229 -26.53 -10.64 -2.58
N LYS A 230 -25.86 -10.66 -1.42
CA LYS A 230 -25.58 -9.44 -0.66
C LYS A 230 -24.57 -8.53 -1.36
N ARG A 231 -24.56 -7.28 -0.96
CA ARG A 231 -23.71 -6.22 -1.51
C ARG A 231 -22.90 -5.59 -0.38
N VAL A 232 -21.57 -5.64 -0.48
CA VAL A 232 -20.66 -5.02 0.50
C VAL A 232 -20.25 -3.65 -0.01
N VAL A 233 -20.50 -2.63 0.80
CA VAL A 233 -20.36 -1.23 0.41
C VAL A 233 -19.53 -0.48 1.44
N ALA A 234 -18.42 0.13 1.02
CA ALA A 234 -17.53 0.89 1.89
C ALA A 234 -17.93 2.37 1.93
N LEU A 235 -18.22 2.89 3.13
CA LEU A 235 -18.58 4.29 3.32
C LEU A 235 -17.36 5.20 3.20
N ASP A 236 -17.44 6.24 2.36
CA ASP A 236 -16.39 7.25 2.26
C ASP A 236 -16.74 8.46 3.14
N LEU A 237 -16.11 8.53 4.32
CA LEU A 237 -16.30 9.62 5.26
C LEU A 237 -15.82 10.97 4.70
N ALA A 238 -14.75 10.97 3.88
CA ALA A 238 -14.24 12.19 3.27
C ALA A 238 -15.25 12.75 2.24
N ALA A 239 -15.86 11.89 1.43
CA ALA A 239 -16.92 12.28 0.50
C ALA A 239 -18.17 12.82 1.22
N LEU A 240 -18.49 12.30 2.41
CA LEU A 240 -19.61 12.79 3.22
C LEU A 240 -19.36 14.19 3.77
N VAL A 241 -18.15 14.46 4.25
CA VAL A 241 -17.73 15.77 4.77
C VAL A 241 -17.54 16.78 3.64
N ALA A 242 -17.06 16.33 2.48
CA ALA A 242 -16.84 17.17 1.31
C ALA A 242 -18.10 17.95 0.90
N GLY A 243 -17.97 19.28 0.82
CA GLY A 243 -19.06 20.16 0.46
C GLY A 243 -20.14 20.33 1.53
N THR A 244 -19.89 19.92 2.78
CA THR A 244 -20.70 20.34 3.94
C THR A 244 -20.07 21.56 4.60
N LYS A 245 -20.87 22.60 4.85
CA LYS A 245 -20.42 23.80 5.61
C LYS A 245 -20.78 23.73 7.08
N TYR A 246 -21.79 22.92 7.41
CA TYR A 246 -22.38 22.82 8.74
C TYR A 246 -22.56 21.36 9.12
N ARG A 247 -22.31 21.03 10.40
CA ARG A 247 -22.50 19.69 10.98
C ARG A 247 -23.87 19.08 10.67
N GLY A 248 -24.93 19.88 10.72
CA GLY A 248 -26.30 19.40 10.43
C GLY A 248 -26.47 18.84 9.01
N GLN A 249 -25.73 19.35 8.02
CA GLN A 249 -25.79 18.84 6.64
C GLN A 249 -25.14 17.45 6.53
N PHE A 250 -24.08 17.20 7.29
CA PHE A 250 -23.49 15.88 7.38
C PHE A 250 -24.46 14.89 8.04
N GLU A 251 -25.06 15.26 9.16
CA GLU A 251 -26.04 14.42 9.86
C GLU A 251 -27.25 14.12 8.96
N GLU A 252 -27.72 15.09 8.18
CA GLU A 252 -28.81 14.86 7.22
C GLU A 252 -28.43 13.87 6.12
N ARG A 253 -27.22 13.98 5.55
CA ARG A 253 -26.70 13.01 4.56
C ARG A 253 -26.64 11.61 5.14
N LEU A 254 -26.08 11.47 6.34
CA LEU A 254 -25.98 10.18 7.03
C LEU A 254 -27.37 9.62 7.35
N LYS A 255 -28.33 10.46 7.73
CA LYS A 255 -29.72 10.05 7.98
C LYS A 255 -30.37 9.47 6.74
N ASN A 256 -30.12 10.08 5.58
CA ASN A 256 -30.67 9.62 4.31
C ASN A 256 -30.06 8.26 3.92
N ILE A 257 -28.76 8.07 4.13
CA ILE A 257 -28.08 6.78 3.92
C ILE A 257 -28.67 5.70 4.84
N LEU A 258 -28.87 5.99 6.13
CA LEU A 258 -29.45 5.04 7.07
C LEU A 258 -30.88 4.63 6.68
N LYS A 259 -31.71 5.58 6.22
CA LYS A 259 -33.05 5.29 5.70
C LYS A 259 -33.04 4.42 4.43
N GLU A 260 -32.03 4.56 3.58
CA GLU A 260 -31.86 3.68 2.41
C GLU A 260 -31.45 2.26 2.85
N LEU A 261 -30.54 2.14 3.82
CA LEU A 261 -30.10 0.86 4.37
C LEU A 261 -31.24 0.11 5.07
N GLU A 262 -32.13 0.81 5.79
CA GLU A 262 -33.33 0.21 6.40
C GLU A 262 -34.24 -0.48 5.35
N LYS A 263 -34.27 0.03 4.11
CA LYS A 263 -35.07 -0.53 3.00
C LYS A 263 -34.32 -1.58 2.18
N ALA A 264 -33.00 -1.70 2.38
CA ALA A 264 -32.11 -2.53 1.59
C ALA A 264 -31.33 -3.52 2.47
N PRO A 265 -31.98 -4.55 3.03
CA PRO A 265 -31.36 -5.50 3.97
C PRO A 265 -30.29 -6.40 3.33
N TYR A 266 -30.16 -6.38 2.00
CA TYR A 266 -29.10 -7.08 1.26
C TYR A 266 -27.76 -6.31 1.27
N ILE A 267 -27.73 -5.07 1.77
CA ILE A 267 -26.52 -4.25 1.83
C ILE A 267 -25.82 -4.46 3.18
N ILE A 268 -24.52 -4.71 3.12
CA ILE A 268 -23.61 -4.74 4.27
C ILE A 268 -22.75 -3.48 4.17
N LEU A 269 -22.87 -2.60 5.17
CA LEU A 269 -22.10 -1.37 5.23
C LEU A 269 -20.74 -1.63 5.89
N PHE A 270 -19.65 -1.32 5.20
CA PHE A 270 -18.31 -1.27 5.78
C PHE A 270 -17.97 0.16 6.18
N ILE A 271 -17.56 0.33 7.44
CA ILE A 271 -17.09 1.60 7.99
C ILE A 271 -15.66 1.39 8.45
N ASP A 272 -14.72 1.95 7.70
CA ASP A 272 -13.34 2.06 8.16
C ASP A 272 -13.26 3.12 9.26
N GLU A 273 -12.34 2.93 10.20
CA GLU A 273 -12.17 3.82 11.36
C GLU A 273 -13.50 4.11 12.09
N LEU A 274 -14.24 3.06 12.48
CA LEU A 274 -15.57 3.14 13.08
C LEU A 274 -15.65 4.11 14.28
N HIS A 275 -14.54 4.27 15.01
CA HIS A 275 -14.44 5.20 16.13
C HIS A 275 -14.66 6.67 15.72
N THR A 276 -14.43 7.07 14.47
CA THR A 276 -14.64 8.45 14.01
C THR A 276 -16.11 8.86 14.05
N LEU A 277 -17.03 7.91 13.83
CA LEU A 277 -18.47 8.13 13.90
C LEU A 277 -19.04 7.99 15.32
N VAL A 278 -18.36 7.20 16.16
CA VAL A 278 -18.81 6.84 17.52
C VAL A 278 -18.14 7.72 18.60
N GLY A 279 -16.99 8.31 18.26
CA GLY A 279 -16.07 9.00 19.15
C GLY A 279 -16.61 10.35 19.62
N ALA A 280 -17.23 10.31 20.80
CA ALA A 280 -17.80 11.42 21.52
C ALA A 280 -16.81 12.60 21.71
N GLY A 281 -17.07 13.72 21.03
CA GLY A 281 -16.93 15.10 21.53
C GLY A 281 -15.61 15.59 22.14
N ALA A 282 -14.50 14.86 22.03
CA ALA A 282 -13.26 15.17 22.75
C ALA A 282 -12.26 16.04 21.97
N ALA A 283 -12.45 16.23 20.66
CA ALA A 283 -11.68 17.17 19.86
C ALA A 283 -12.63 18.21 19.25
N GLU A 284 -12.28 19.49 19.32
CA GLU A 284 -13.02 20.57 18.64
C GLU A 284 -13.11 20.27 17.14
N GLY A 285 -14.21 19.66 16.70
CA GLY A 285 -14.44 19.29 15.30
C GLY A 285 -14.85 17.83 15.04
N SER A 286 -14.77 16.92 16.02
CA SER A 286 -15.17 15.52 15.81
C SER A 286 -16.70 15.38 15.67
N ILE A 287 -17.15 14.73 14.60
CA ILE A 287 -18.56 14.58 14.25
C ILE A 287 -19.15 13.37 14.98
N ASP A 288 -19.94 13.60 16.03
CA ASP A 288 -20.60 12.51 16.77
C ASP A 288 -21.92 12.09 16.09
N ALA A 289 -21.89 10.92 15.44
CA ALA A 289 -23.01 10.27 14.78
C ALA A 289 -23.56 9.06 15.58
N SER A 290 -23.05 8.83 16.78
CA SER A 290 -23.38 7.67 17.62
C SER A 290 -24.88 7.56 17.90
N ASN A 291 -25.53 8.71 18.15
CA ASN A 291 -26.97 8.79 18.41
C ASN A 291 -27.85 8.39 17.22
N MET A 292 -27.31 8.47 15.99
CA MET A 292 -28.03 8.09 14.77
C MET A 292 -27.87 6.61 14.45
N LEU A 293 -26.69 6.04 14.73
CA LEU A 293 -26.38 4.63 14.47
C LEU A 293 -26.99 3.70 15.51
N LYS A 294 -27.02 4.11 16.79
CA LYS A 294 -27.53 3.30 17.91
C LYS A 294 -28.93 2.74 17.67
N PRO A 295 -29.95 3.53 17.26
CA PRO A 295 -31.30 3.01 17.03
C PRO A 295 -31.37 1.98 15.88
N ALA A 296 -30.69 2.25 14.76
CA ALA A 296 -30.68 1.37 13.59
C ALA A 296 -29.97 0.04 13.90
N LEU A 297 -28.84 0.09 14.61
CA LEU A 297 -28.12 -1.10 15.11
C LEU A 297 -28.92 -1.82 16.19
N ALA A 298 -29.63 -1.10 17.05
CA ALA A 298 -30.40 -1.67 18.14
C ALA A 298 -31.57 -2.52 17.63
N ARG A 299 -32.26 -2.04 16.59
CA ARG A 299 -33.37 -2.72 15.91
C ARG A 299 -32.90 -3.84 14.96
N GLY A 300 -31.61 -3.88 14.61
CA GLY A 300 -31.05 -4.88 13.70
C GLY A 300 -31.47 -4.65 12.25
N GLU A 301 -31.85 -3.42 11.90
CA GLU A 301 -32.31 -3.02 10.56
C GLU A 301 -31.15 -2.85 9.58
N ILE A 302 -29.94 -2.61 10.11
CA ILE A 302 -28.71 -2.46 9.32
C ILE A 302 -27.67 -3.50 9.75
N GLN A 303 -26.89 -3.98 8.77
CA GLN A 303 -25.70 -4.80 9.03
C GLN A 303 -24.45 -3.98 8.73
N VAL A 304 -23.54 -3.94 9.71
CA VAL A 304 -22.32 -3.15 9.64
C VAL A 304 -21.10 -4.00 9.94
N ILE A 305 -20.05 -3.82 9.14
CA ILE A 305 -18.68 -4.26 9.44
C ILE A 305 -17.88 -3.01 9.82
N GLY A 306 -17.33 -2.98 11.03
CA GLY A 306 -16.45 -1.89 11.47
C GLY A 306 -14.99 -2.30 11.47
N ALA A 307 -14.08 -1.36 11.26
CA ALA A 307 -12.66 -1.52 11.55
C ALA A 307 -12.16 -0.42 12.49
N THR A 308 -11.34 -0.76 13.50
CA THR A 308 -10.79 0.22 14.47
C THR A 308 -9.57 -0.37 15.18
N THR A 309 -8.80 0.45 15.90
CA THR A 309 -7.68 -0.03 16.74
C THR A 309 -8.16 -0.61 18.07
N ILE A 310 -7.29 -1.35 18.75
CA ILE A 310 -7.60 -1.94 20.07
C ILE A 310 -7.94 -0.84 21.09
N ASP A 311 -7.16 0.24 21.09
CA ASP A 311 -7.31 1.34 22.04
C ASP A 311 -8.60 2.13 21.81
N GLU A 312 -8.94 2.41 20.55
CA GLU A 312 -10.19 3.06 20.18
C GLU A 312 -11.41 2.21 20.53
N TYR A 313 -11.34 0.90 20.27
CA TYR A 313 -12.42 -0.02 20.63
C TYR A 313 -12.71 0.01 22.12
N ARG A 314 -11.66 -0.09 22.95
CA ARG A 314 -11.77 0.00 24.42
C ARG A 314 -12.32 1.35 24.87
N LYS A 315 -11.88 2.45 24.24
CA LYS A 315 -12.25 3.80 24.65
C LYS A 315 -13.69 4.16 24.28
N TYR A 316 -14.15 3.78 23.10
CA TYR A 316 -15.40 4.30 22.52
C TYR A 316 -16.51 3.26 22.34
N ILE A 317 -16.19 1.98 22.16
CA ILE A 317 -17.17 0.94 21.83
C ILE A 317 -17.45 0.03 23.05
N GLU A 318 -16.41 -0.45 23.73
CA GLU A 318 -16.54 -1.38 24.86
C GLU A 318 -17.19 -0.71 26.09
N LYS A 319 -16.93 0.59 26.29
CA LYS A 319 -17.57 1.37 27.37
C LYS A 319 -19.05 1.68 27.11
N ASP A 320 -19.52 1.56 25.87
CA ASP A 320 -20.89 1.87 25.50
C ASP A 320 -21.74 0.59 25.44
N GLY A 321 -22.53 0.37 26.50
CA GLY A 321 -23.37 -0.83 26.62
C GLY A 321 -24.48 -0.97 25.55
N ALA A 322 -24.76 0.05 24.73
CA ALA A 322 -25.66 -0.09 23.59
C ALA A 322 -24.95 -0.72 22.38
N LEU A 323 -23.72 -0.27 22.11
CA LEU A 323 -22.90 -0.71 20.98
C LEU A 323 -22.24 -2.07 21.25
N GLU A 324 -21.73 -2.29 22.46
CA GLU A 324 -21.13 -3.55 22.91
C GLU A 324 -22.09 -4.76 22.74
N ARG A 325 -23.39 -4.51 22.92
CA ARG A 325 -24.43 -5.54 22.74
C ARG A 325 -24.77 -5.84 21.28
N ARG A 326 -24.23 -5.09 20.32
CA ARG A 326 -24.52 -5.22 18.87
C ARG A 326 -23.30 -5.59 18.06
N PHE A 327 -22.12 -5.16 18.50
CA PHE A 327 -20.86 -5.51 17.87
C PHE A 327 -20.26 -6.79 18.46
N GLN A 328 -19.56 -7.53 17.61
CA GLN A 328 -18.77 -8.68 17.99
C GLN A 328 -17.32 -8.44 17.56
N PRO A 329 -16.35 -8.40 18.51
CA PRO A 329 -14.95 -8.20 18.17
C PRO A 329 -14.37 -9.40 17.41
N VAL A 330 -13.52 -9.09 16.42
CA VAL A 330 -12.68 -10.03 15.67
C VAL A 330 -11.26 -9.48 15.74
N LEU A 331 -10.37 -10.19 16.46
CA LEU A 331 -8.97 -9.80 16.56
C LEU A 331 -8.26 -10.13 15.24
N VAL A 332 -7.57 -9.14 14.69
CA VAL A 332 -6.77 -9.25 13.47
C VAL A 332 -5.32 -9.06 13.86
N GLU A 333 -4.57 -10.16 13.84
CA GLU A 333 -3.16 -10.15 14.14
C GLU A 333 -2.33 -9.79 12.89
N PRO A 334 -1.14 -9.17 13.07
CA PRO A 334 -0.18 -9.01 11.99
C PRO A 334 0.17 -10.39 11.38
N PRO A 335 0.31 -10.50 10.05
CA PRO A 335 0.69 -11.75 9.42
C PRO A 335 2.13 -12.13 9.79
N THR A 336 2.41 -13.44 9.75
CA THR A 336 3.79 -13.93 9.92
C THR A 336 4.67 -13.45 8.76
N PRO A 337 6.01 -13.36 8.93
CA PRO A 337 6.90 -13.00 7.83
C PRO A 337 6.73 -13.91 6.60
N GLU A 338 6.48 -15.20 6.79
CA GLU A 338 6.22 -16.15 5.71
C GLU A 338 4.91 -15.83 4.95
N ASP A 339 3.84 -15.49 5.68
CA ASP A 339 2.57 -15.12 5.07
C ASP A 339 2.65 -13.75 4.39
N ALA A 340 3.42 -12.80 4.94
CA ALA A 340 3.70 -11.52 4.29
C ALA A 340 4.40 -11.70 2.94
N VAL A 341 5.35 -12.64 2.82
CA VAL A 341 5.98 -12.97 1.54
C VAL A 341 4.94 -13.52 0.55
N LYS A 342 4.01 -14.38 0.99
CA LYS A 342 2.93 -14.89 0.12
C LYS A 342 1.99 -13.77 -0.33
N ILE A 343 1.66 -12.82 0.56
CA ILE A 343 0.86 -11.63 0.23
C ILE A 343 1.55 -10.81 -0.86
N LEU A 344 2.83 -10.49 -0.69
CA LEU A 344 3.60 -9.74 -1.69
C LEU A 344 3.74 -10.49 -3.02
N MET A 345 3.87 -11.82 -2.98
CA MET A 345 3.86 -12.65 -4.20
C MET A 345 2.52 -12.58 -4.93
N GLY A 346 1.39 -12.52 -4.20
CA GLY A 346 0.07 -12.31 -4.79
C GLY A 346 -0.11 -10.94 -5.42
N LEU A 347 0.47 -9.89 -4.82
CA LEU A 347 0.42 -8.52 -5.33
C LEU A 347 1.44 -8.23 -6.44
N LYS A 348 2.46 -9.09 -6.58
CA LYS A 348 3.58 -8.93 -7.50
C LYS A 348 3.13 -8.54 -8.91
N GLN A 349 2.20 -9.29 -9.50
CA GLN A 349 1.79 -9.06 -10.89
C GLN A 349 1.22 -7.64 -11.09
N LYS A 350 0.38 -7.16 -10.17
CA LYS A 350 -0.20 -5.82 -10.24
C LYS A 350 0.86 -4.74 -10.11
N PHE A 351 1.83 -4.90 -9.20
CA PHE A 351 2.96 -3.97 -9.08
C PHE A 351 3.86 -3.99 -10.30
N GLU A 352 4.12 -5.16 -10.91
CA GLU A 352 4.91 -5.27 -12.14
C GLU A 352 4.23 -4.55 -13.32
N GLU A 353 2.92 -4.69 -13.46
CA GLU A 353 2.12 -4.02 -14.49
C GLU A 353 2.07 -2.50 -14.28
N PHE A 354 1.84 -2.05 -13.04
CA PHE A 354 1.76 -0.63 -12.70
C PHE A 354 3.11 0.09 -12.88
N HIS A 355 4.17 -0.47 -12.31
CA HIS A 355 5.51 0.13 -12.35
C HIS A 355 6.29 -0.18 -13.63
N LYS A 356 5.87 -1.17 -14.42
CA LYS A 356 6.60 -1.66 -15.60
C LYS A 356 8.01 -2.14 -15.24
N VAL A 357 8.13 -2.83 -14.13
CA VAL A 357 9.38 -3.44 -13.63
C VAL A 357 9.14 -4.92 -13.32
N LYS A 358 10.21 -5.69 -13.09
CA LYS A 358 10.11 -7.07 -12.59
C LYS A 358 10.70 -7.21 -11.20
N TYR A 359 9.96 -7.78 -10.26
CA TYR A 359 10.46 -8.05 -8.91
C TYR A 359 11.09 -9.44 -8.84
N THR A 360 12.33 -9.50 -8.38
CA THR A 360 13.00 -10.77 -8.07
C THR A 360 12.41 -11.38 -6.80
N LYS A 361 12.43 -12.71 -6.68
CA LYS A 361 11.96 -13.40 -5.46
C LYS A 361 12.74 -12.95 -4.23
N GLU A 362 14.05 -12.84 -4.38
CA GLU A 362 14.96 -12.36 -3.34
C GLU A 362 14.63 -10.94 -2.87
N ALA A 363 14.25 -10.02 -3.78
CA ALA A 363 13.84 -8.68 -3.38
C ALA A 363 12.59 -8.70 -2.49
N ILE A 364 11.62 -9.56 -2.78
CA ILE A 364 10.39 -9.68 -1.97
C ILE A 364 10.71 -10.26 -0.59
N GLU A 365 11.53 -11.31 -0.52
CA GLU A 365 11.96 -11.92 0.73
C GLU A 365 12.73 -10.90 1.59
N LYS A 366 13.68 -10.16 0.99
CA LYS A 366 14.45 -9.11 1.67
C LYS A 366 13.61 -7.90 2.07
N ALA A 367 12.57 -7.55 1.32
CA ALA A 367 11.65 -6.49 1.72
C ALA A 367 10.95 -6.83 3.04
N VAL A 368 10.47 -8.07 3.21
CA VAL A 368 9.86 -8.49 4.47
C VAL A 368 10.90 -8.54 5.58
N GLU A 369 12.02 -9.23 5.37
CA GLU A 369 13.10 -9.37 6.37
C GLU A 369 13.59 -8.01 6.88
N TYR A 370 13.94 -7.10 5.96
CA TYR A 370 14.45 -5.79 6.33
C TYR A 370 13.36 -4.89 6.91
N SER A 371 12.11 -4.99 6.46
CA SER A 371 11.02 -4.23 7.10
C SER A 371 10.82 -4.62 8.56
N VAL A 372 10.99 -5.91 8.91
CA VAL A 372 10.88 -6.37 10.29
C VAL A 372 12.06 -5.88 11.12
N LYS A 373 13.28 -5.93 10.56
CA LYS A 373 14.52 -5.58 11.28
C LYS A 373 14.73 -4.08 11.46
N TYR A 374 14.34 -3.26 10.48
CA TYR A 374 14.70 -1.83 10.43
C TYR A 374 13.51 -0.88 10.57
N ILE A 375 12.26 -1.34 10.42
CA ILE A 375 11.05 -0.51 10.52
C ILE A 375 10.19 -1.04 11.67
N ALA A 376 10.29 -0.42 12.84
CA ALA A 376 9.63 -0.85 14.08
C ALA A 376 8.27 -0.17 14.32
N ASP A 377 8.05 1.02 13.78
CA ASP A 377 6.86 1.84 13.97
C ASP A 377 5.64 1.37 13.16
N ARG A 378 5.86 0.47 12.19
CA ARG A 378 4.82 -0.05 11.30
C ARG A 378 4.67 -1.55 11.40
N GLN A 379 3.48 -2.04 11.06
CA GLN A 379 3.14 -3.45 11.08
C GLN A 379 3.19 -4.08 9.69
N LEU A 380 3.38 -5.41 9.66
CA LEU A 380 3.19 -6.19 8.44
C LEU A 380 1.68 -6.30 8.12
N PRO A 381 1.29 -6.42 6.83
CA PRO A 381 2.16 -6.43 5.64
C PRO A 381 2.46 -5.04 5.07
N ASP A 382 1.80 -3.98 5.55
CA ASP A 382 1.84 -2.61 5.03
C ASP A 382 3.26 -2.08 4.79
N LYS A 383 4.12 -2.15 5.82
CA LYS A 383 5.52 -1.69 5.69
C LYS A 383 6.34 -2.37 4.60
N ALA A 384 6.04 -3.63 4.28
CA ALA A 384 6.76 -4.38 3.25
C ALA A 384 6.17 -4.09 1.85
N ILE A 385 4.87 -3.83 1.76
CA ILE A 385 4.19 -3.40 0.54
C ILE A 385 4.73 -2.04 0.11
N ASP A 386 4.78 -1.07 1.02
CA ASP A 386 5.29 0.27 0.73
C ASP A 386 6.75 0.24 0.25
N LEU A 387 7.59 -0.63 0.83
CA LEU A 387 8.99 -0.78 0.40
C LEU A 387 9.12 -1.31 -1.02
N ILE A 388 8.29 -2.27 -1.39
CA ILE A 388 8.26 -2.85 -2.75
C ILE A 388 7.75 -1.80 -3.73
N ASP A 389 6.70 -1.07 -3.37
CA ASP A 389 6.10 -0.02 -4.19
C ASP A 389 7.11 1.10 -4.48
N GLU A 390 7.79 1.61 -3.45
CA GLU A 390 8.80 2.65 -3.60
C GLU A 390 10.04 2.15 -4.37
N ALA A 391 10.49 0.93 -4.13
CA ALA A 391 11.60 0.36 -4.89
C ALA A 391 11.24 0.21 -6.39
N GLY A 392 10.00 -0.18 -6.69
CA GLY A 392 9.49 -0.21 -8.07
C GLY A 392 9.51 1.15 -8.75
N ALA A 393 8.94 2.15 -8.07
CA ALA A 393 8.91 3.52 -8.56
C ALA A 393 10.34 4.07 -8.77
N TRP A 394 11.22 3.83 -7.81
CA TRP A 394 12.60 4.33 -7.84
C TRP A 394 13.43 3.69 -8.97
N VAL A 395 13.34 2.37 -9.16
CA VAL A 395 14.04 1.68 -10.24
C VAL A 395 13.51 2.13 -11.61
N ARG A 396 12.20 2.34 -11.74
CA ARG A 396 11.61 2.89 -12.97
C ARG A 396 12.14 4.29 -13.27
N LEU A 397 12.14 5.17 -12.28
CA LEU A 397 12.63 6.56 -12.44
C LEU A 397 14.11 6.59 -12.81
N LYS A 398 14.95 5.79 -12.14
CA LYS A 398 16.37 5.65 -12.50
C LYS A 398 16.57 5.09 -13.91
N GLY A 399 15.72 4.15 -14.33
CA GLY A 399 15.74 3.61 -15.70
C GLY A 399 15.45 4.67 -16.77
N LEU A 400 14.74 5.74 -16.41
CA LEU A 400 14.42 6.88 -17.29
C LEU A 400 15.47 8.00 -17.23
N GLU A 401 16.45 7.93 -16.34
CA GLU A 401 17.51 8.94 -16.27
C GLU A 401 18.47 8.85 -17.45
N LEU A 402 18.85 10.00 -17.99
CA LEU A 402 19.84 10.09 -19.06
C LEU A 402 21.19 9.54 -18.56
N PRO A 403 21.83 8.60 -19.28
CA PRO A 403 23.15 8.11 -18.97
C PRO A 403 24.16 9.26 -18.76
N PRO A 404 25.14 9.12 -17.86
CA PRO A 404 26.12 10.17 -17.58
C PRO A 404 26.83 10.70 -18.84
N ARG A 405 27.04 9.83 -19.84
CA ARG A 405 27.63 10.20 -21.12
C ARG A 405 26.75 11.16 -21.94
N LEU A 406 25.43 10.95 -21.96
CA LEU A 406 24.47 11.82 -22.64
C LEU A 406 24.32 13.14 -21.89
N ARG A 407 24.25 13.09 -20.55
CA ARG A 407 24.17 14.28 -19.69
C ARG A 407 25.38 15.22 -19.86
N LYS A 408 26.60 14.66 -19.93
CA LYS A 408 27.82 15.43 -20.25
C LYS A 408 27.77 16.11 -21.62
N ILE A 409 27.14 15.49 -22.62
CA ILE A 409 27.00 16.08 -23.95
C ILE A 409 25.97 17.23 -23.90
N GLU A 410 24.86 17.05 -23.19
CA GLU A 410 23.84 18.09 -22.97
C GLU A 410 24.41 19.31 -22.24
N GLU A 411 25.21 19.10 -21.19
CA GLU A 411 25.92 20.18 -20.48
C GLU A 411 26.88 20.94 -21.40
N LYS A 412 27.65 20.22 -22.23
CA LYS A 412 28.54 20.85 -23.23
C LYS A 412 27.78 21.66 -24.27
N ILE A 413 26.61 21.18 -24.72
CA ILE A 413 25.76 21.94 -25.65
C ILE A 413 25.30 23.25 -24.99
N LYS A 414 24.89 23.21 -23.72
CA LYS A 414 24.49 24.42 -22.98
C LYS A 414 25.64 25.41 -22.79
N ASP A 415 26.84 24.93 -22.47
CA ASP A 415 28.04 25.76 -22.34
C ASP A 415 28.38 26.44 -23.68
N ILE A 416 28.36 25.69 -24.79
CA ILE A 416 28.59 26.24 -26.13
C ILE A 416 27.50 27.24 -26.54
N GLU A 417 26.23 27.00 -26.19
CA GLU A 417 25.14 27.98 -26.42
C GLU A 417 25.41 29.31 -25.71
N GLN A 418 25.88 29.26 -24.45
CA GLN A 418 26.25 30.45 -23.69
C GLN A 418 27.45 31.17 -24.30
N GLN A 419 28.51 30.44 -24.64
CA GLN A 419 29.71 31.00 -25.27
C GLN A 419 29.41 31.62 -26.63
N LYS A 420 28.52 31.01 -27.42
CA LYS A 420 28.04 31.54 -28.71
C LYS A 420 27.25 32.84 -28.52
N ALA A 421 26.39 32.92 -27.51
CA ALA A 421 25.64 34.13 -27.19
C ALA A 421 26.56 35.29 -26.76
N ILE A 422 27.62 34.99 -25.99
CA ILE A 422 28.64 35.96 -25.60
C ILE A 422 29.42 36.45 -26.83
N ALA A 423 29.93 35.53 -27.66
CA ALA A 423 30.67 35.87 -28.88
C ALA A 423 29.83 36.71 -29.87
N ALA A 424 28.53 36.40 -29.99
CA ALA A 424 27.60 37.19 -30.81
C ALA A 424 27.40 38.62 -30.26
N LYS A 425 27.37 38.78 -28.92
CA LYS A 425 27.26 40.08 -28.26
C LYS A 425 28.53 40.91 -28.41
N GLU A 426 29.70 40.26 -28.42
CA GLU A 426 31.01 40.86 -28.64
C GLU A 426 31.31 41.13 -30.14
N GLN A 427 30.39 40.80 -31.04
CA GLN A 427 30.54 40.92 -32.50
C GLN A 427 31.70 40.09 -33.08
N ASP A 428 32.16 39.06 -32.36
CA ASP A 428 33.13 38.08 -32.86
C ASP A 428 32.40 36.99 -33.66
N TYR A 429 32.08 37.32 -34.91
CA TYR A 429 31.32 36.45 -35.81
C TYR A 429 32.08 35.18 -36.21
N GLU A 430 33.42 35.20 -36.21
CA GLU A 430 34.23 34.03 -36.58
C GLU A 430 34.19 32.97 -35.47
N LYS A 431 34.34 33.40 -34.21
CA LYS A 431 34.21 32.52 -33.04
C LYS A 431 32.78 31.99 -32.90
N ALA A 432 31.77 32.84 -33.13
CA ALA A 432 30.38 32.43 -33.10
C ALA A 432 30.05 31.37 -34.18
N ALA A 433 30.65 31.46 -35.37
CA ALA A 433 30.50 30.46 -36.43
C ALA A 433 31.13 29.11 -36.05
N LYS A 434 32.36 29.10 -35.50
CA LYS A 434 33.02 27.87 -35.03
C LYS A 434 32.22 27.17 -33.93
N LEU A 435 31.72 27.92 -32.95
CA LEU A 435 30.89 27.39 -31.86
C LEU A 435 29.55 26.84 -32.37
N ARG A 436 28.94 27.48 -33.39
CA ARG A 436 27.73 26.99 -34.04
C ARG A 436 27.94 25.64 -34.74
N ASP A 437 29.06 25.47 -35.44
CA ASP A 437 29.38 24.21 -36.13
C ASP A 437 29.65 23.08 -35.12
N GLU A 438 30.30 23.40 -34.00
CA GLU A 438 30.54 22.45 -32.91
C GLU A 438 29.23 22.04 -32.20
N GLU A 439 28.35 23.01 -31.95
CA GLU A 439 27.01 22.78 -31.40
C GLU A 439 26.19 21.84 -32.31
N LEU A 440 26.18 22.08 -33.63
CA LEU A 440 25.46 21.24 -34.59
C LEU A 440 25.97 19.80 -34.59
N LYS A 441 27.30 19.61 -34.53
CA LYS A 441 27.92 18.28 -34.43
C LYS A 441 27.53 17.58 -33.13
N LEU A 442 27.57 18.29 -31.99
CA LEU A 442 27.21 17.73 -30.70
C LEU A 442 25.72 17.41 -30.58
N ARG A 443 24.84 18.27 -31.10
CA ARG A 443 23.39 18.01 -31.16
C ARG A 443 23.05 16.80 -32.01
N ALA A 444 23.66 16.67 -33.19
CA ALA A 444 23.48 15.49 -34.05
C ALA A 444 23.89 14.22 -33.31
N LYS A 445 25.08 14.22 -32.69
CA LYS A 445 25.57 13.10 -31.88
C LYS A 445 24.68 12.79 -30.67
N PHE A 446 24.15 13.82 -30.02
CA PHE A 446 23.23 13.68 -28.90
C PHE A 446 21.93 13.01 -29.32
N GLU A 447 21.31 13.44 -30.42
CA GLU A 447 20.07 12.85 -30.92
C GLU A 447 20.26 11.39 -31.35
N THR A 448 21.36 11.04 -32.03
CA THR A 448 21.65 9.64 -32.37
C THR A 448 21.76 8.76 -31.13
N LEU A 449 22.60 9.17 -30.17
CA LEU A 449 22.81 8.41 -28.93
C LEU A 449 21.56 8.35 -28.04
N LYS A 450 20.73 9.40 -28.06
CA LYS A 450 19.46 9.47 -27.34
C LYS A 450 18.42 8.53 -27.95
N SER A 451 18.38 8.42 -29.28
CA SER A 451 17.51 7.47 -29.98
C SER A 451 17.92 6.03 -29.67
N GLU A 452 19.21 5.70 -29.79
CA GLU A 452 19.74 4.37 -29.43
C GLU A 452 19.46 4.01 -27.96
N TRP A 453 19.56 4.99 -27.06
CA TRP A 453 19.24 4.78 -25.65
C TRP A 453 17.75 4.54 -25.43
N LYS A 454 16.87 5.31 -26.07
CA LYS A 454 15.41 5.13 -25.97
C LYS A 454 14.97 3.75 -26.45
N GLU A 455 15.55 3.26 -27.55
CA GLU A 455 15.31 1.90 -28.06
C GLU A 455 15.73 0.85 -27.02
N LYS A 456 16.96 0.95 -26.50
CA LYS A 456 17.47 0.03 -25.46
C LYS A 456 16.67 0.05 -24.15
N VAL A 457 16.13 1.20 -23.76
CA VAL A 457 15.26 1.33 -22.57
C VAL A 457 13.88 0.74 -22.83
N SER A 458 13.34 0.90 -24.04
CA SER A 458 12.05 0.31 -24.41
C SER A 458 12.08 -1.23 -24.44
N GLU A 459 13.23 -1.82 -24.76
CA GLU A 459 13.43 -3.28 -24.81
C GLU A 459 13.71 -3.90 -23.43
N ARG A 460 14.22 -3.13 -22.46
CA ARG A 460 14.64 -3.65 -21.15
C ARG A 460 13.64 -3.30 -20.07
N VAL A 461 12.90 -4.30 -19.61
CA VAL A 461 12.12 -4.19 -18.36
C VAL A 461 13.10 -4.16 -17.17
N PRO A 462 13.15 -3.07 -16.38
CA PRO A 462 14.04 -2.97 -15.22
C PRO A 462 13.72 -4.05 -14.19
N LYS A 463 14.73 -4.54 -13.46
CA LYS A 463 14.55 -5.52 -12.38
C LYS A 463 14.79 -4.89 -11.02
N VAL A 464 13.91 -5.18 -10.07
CA VAL A 464 14.08 -4.82 -8.67
C VAL A 464 14.80 -5.97 -7.95
N THR A 465 15.97 -5.68 -7.39
CA THR A 465 16.85 -6.61 -6.68
C THR A 465 16.87 -6.29 -5.17
N ALA A 466 17.46 -7.18 -4.37
CA ALA A 466 17.64 -6.95 -2.93
C ALA A 466 18.40 -5.64 -2.62
N ASP A 467 19.39 -5.28 -3.44
CA ASP A 467 20.14 -4.04 -3.27
C ASP A 467 19.25 -2.79 -3.40
N HIS A 468 18.27 -2.83 -4.31
CA HIS A 468 17.33 -1.72 -4.48
C HIS A 468 16.45 -1.55 -3.24
N ILE A 469 16.00 -2.66 -2.62
CA ILE A 469 15.26 -2.64 -1.35
C ILE A 469 16.13 -2.06 -0.23
N ALA A 470 17.38 -2.50 -0.12
CA ALA A 470 18.34 -1.98 0.85
C ALA A 470 18.54 -0.47 0.71
N MET A 471 18.63 0.05 -0.53
CA MET A 471 18.77 1.49 -0.78
C MET A 471 17.52 2.29 -0.38
N VAL A 472 16.32 1.75 -0.59
CA VAL A 472 15.07 2.43 -0.18
C VAL A 472 14.98 2.51 1.34
N ILE A 473 15.25 1.41 2.04
CA ILE A 473 15.25 1.42 3.51
C ILE A 473 16.33 2.37 4.04
N ALA A 474 17.50 2.42 3.41
CA ALA A 474 18.53 3.36 3.78
C ALA A 474 18.08 4.82 3.65
N LYS A 475 17.25 5.14 2.66
CA LYS A 475 16.65 6.47 2.54
C LYS A 475 15.59 6.74 3.60
N TRP A 476 14.74 5.77 3.91
CA TRP A 476 13.67 5.93 4.90
C TRP A 476 14.20 6.08 6.32
N THR A 477 15.14 5.22 6.66
CA THR A 477 15.66 5.10 8.03
C THR A 477 16.93 5.92 8.25
N GLY A 478 17.59 6.36 7.17
CA GLY A 478 18.92 6.96 7.22
C GLY A 478 20.04 5.93 7.42
N ILE A 479 19.74 4.62 7.44
CA ILE A 479 20.69 3.55 7.78
C ILE A 479 21.28 2.94 6.51
N PRO A 480 22.59 3.07 6.22
CA PRO A 480 23.18 2.52 5.00
C PRO A 480 23.24 0.98 5.01
N ILE A 481 22.21 0.32 4.47
CA ILE A 481 22.16 -1.15 4.33
C ILE A 481 23.04 -1.64 3.16
N THR A 482 23.21 -0.84 2.11
CA THR A 482 24.00 -1.19 0.92
C THR A 482 25.51 -1.30 1.14
N ARG A 483 25.98 -1.06 2.35
CA ARG A 483 27.38 -1.24 2.77
C ARG A 483 27.66 -2.61 3.38
N LEU A 484 26.71 -3.55 3.30
CA LEU A 484 26.78 -4.94 3.81
C LEU A 484 27.39 -5.96 2.82
N THR A 485 27.92 -5.51 1.67
CA THR A 485 28.58 -6.40 0.69
C THR A 485 30.04 -6.73 1.02
N GLU A 486 30.69 -5.94 1.87
CA GLU A 486 31.82 -6.45 2.67
C GLU A 486 31.18 -7.24 3.79
N THR A 487 31.62 -8.49 4.03
CA THR A 487 31.19 -9.25 5.21
C THR A 487 31.28 -8.32 6.42
N GLU A 488 30.19 -8.09 7.17
CA GLU A 488 30.21 -7.23 8.38
C GLU A 488 31.43 -7.54 9.25
N SER A 489 31.87 -8.80 9.25
CA SER A 489 33.11 -9.29 9.83
C SER A 489 34.39 -8.54 9.41
N GLU A 490 34.59 -8.24 8.13
CA GLU A 490 35.78 -7.51 7.63
C GLU A 490 35.80 -6.06 8.12
N LYS A 491 34.67 -5.36 8.12
CA LYS A 491 34.60 -4.00 8.69
C LYS A 491 34.91 -4.02 10.19
N LEU A 492 34.32 -4.95 10.91
CA LEU A 492 34.54 -5.07 12.34
C LEU A 492 35.97 -5.49 12.72
N LEU A 493 36.72 -6.10 11.78
CA LEU A 493 38.15 -6.40 11.95
C LEU A 493 39.02 -5.14 11.88
N HIS A 494 38.66 -4.16 11.06
CA HIS A 494 39.45 -2.94 10.82
C HIS A 494 38.90 -1.68 11.52
N ILE A 495 37.96 -1.84 12.46
CA ILE A 495 37.32 -0.71 13.14
C ILE A 495 38.32 0.17 13.89
N GLU A 496 39.32 -0.41 14.55
CA GLU A 496 40.36 0.37 15.23
C GLU A 496 41.16 1.22 14.25
N GLU A 497 41.61 0.63 13.15
CA GLU A 497 42.44 1.30 12.14
C GLU A 497 41.71 2.48 11.49
N GLU A 498 40.42 2.32 11.20
CA GLU A 498 39.60 3.38 10.60
C GLU A 498 39.30 4.51 11.58
N LEU A 499 38.98 4.19 12.84
CA LEU A 499 38.76 5.22 13.87
C LEU A 499 40.04 6.01 14.17
N HIS A 500 41.21 5.37 14.13
CA HIS A 500 42.51 6.02 14.33
C HIS A 500 42.88 7.04 13.24
N LYS A 501 42.28 6.97 12.05
CA LYS A 501 42.50 8.01 11.01
C LYS A 501 41.97 9.38 11.42
N ARG A 502 40.95 9.41 12.30
CA ARG A 502 40.27 10.63 12.74
C ARG A 502 40.53 10.96 14.20
N VAL A 503 40.67 9.95 15.05
CA VAL A 503 40.85 10.11 16.50
C VAL A 503 42.28 9.73 16.90
N ILE A 504 43.00 10.69 17.44
CA ILE A 504 44.39 10.55 17.90
C ILE A 504 44.40 10.41 19.43
N ASP A 505 45.29 9.56 19.96
CA ASP A 505 45.54 9.37 21.41
C ASP A 505 44.32 8.96 22.25
N GLN A 506 43.45 8.10 21.70
CA GLN A 506 42.29 7.50 22.40
C GLN A 506 42.24 5.96 22.22
N ASP A 507 43.41 5.30 22.27
CA ASP A 507 43.55 3.86 22.03
C ASP A 507 42.68 2.99 22.95
N GLU A 508 42.59 3.36 24.24
CA GLU A 508 41.81 2.61 25.22
C GLU A 508 40.31 2.67 24.89
N ALA A 509 39.81 3.85 24.53
CA ALA A 509 38.41 4.05 24.13
C ALA A 509 38.07 3.24 22.87
N ILE A 510 38.92 3.35 21.84
CA ILE A 510 38.72 2.70 20.55
C ILE A 510 38.72 1.16 20.70
N LYS A 511 39.66 0.60 21.46
CA LYS A 511 39.73 -0.85 21.72
C LYS A 511 38.52 -1.37 22.50
N ALA A 512 38.07 -0.64 23.52
CA ALA A 512 36.91 -1.02 24.31
C ALA A 512 35.63 -1.03 23.46
N ILE A 513 35.43 0.02 22.64
CA ILE A 513 34.31 0.13 21.70
C ILE A 513 34.34 -1.01 20.67
N ALA A 514 35.48 -1.22 20.01
CA ALA A 514 35.67 -2.26 19.01
C ALA A 514 35.36 -3.66 19.57
N LYS A 515 35.82 -3.95 20.78
CA LYS A 515 35.54 -5.21 21.47
C LYS A 515 34.06 -5.39 21.78
N ALA A 516 33.33 -4.35 22.19
CA ALA A 516 31.90 -4.46 22.46
C ALA A 516 31.10 -4.72 21.17
N ILE A 517 31.41 -4.00 20.09
CA ILE A 517 30.72 -4.15 18.80
C ILE A 517 30.96 -5.55 18.23
N ARG A 518 32.20 -6.05 18.26
CA ARG A 518 32.51 -7.43 17.86
C ARG A 518 31.74 -8.47 18.67
N ARG A 519 31.66 -8.32 20.00
CA ARG A 519 30.87 -9.23 20.86
C ARG A 519 29.38 -9.22 20.51
N ASN A 520 28.82 -8.05 20.20
CA ASN A 520 27.43 -7.92 19.79
C ASN A 520 27.17 -8.58 18.43
N SER A 521 28.07 -8.40 17.45
CA SER A 521 27.94 -8.99 16.10
C SER A 521 27.94 -10.53 16.06
N VAL A 522 28.60 -11.18 17.02
CA VAL A 522 28.65 -12.66 17.14
C VAL A 522 27.47 -13.20 17.99
N GLY A 523 26.56 -12.33 18.44
CA GLY A 523 25.40 -12.73 19.25
C GLY A 523 25.74 -13.21 20.66
N LEU A 524 26.94 -12.89 21.15
CA LEU A 524 27.41 -13.28 22.49
C LEU A 524 26.91 -12.34 23.60
N LYS A 525 26.26 -11.22 23.25
CA LYS A 525 25.57 -10.30 24.16
C LYS A 525 24.07 -10.58 24.09
N GLY A 526 23.33 -10.39 25.20
CA GLY A 526 21.87 -10.56 25.19
C GLY A 526 21.21 -9.72 24.09
N THR A 527 20.28 -10.31 23.35
CA THR A 527 19.63 -9.74 22.14
C THR A 527 18.87 -8.43 22.38
N HIS A 528 18.63 -8.08 23.63
CA HIS A 528 17.79 -6.95 24.04
C HIS A 528 18.60 -5.85 24.75
N ARG A 529 19.93 -5.80 24.64
CA ARG A 529 20.74 -4.77 25.29
C ARG A 529 21.39 -3.84 24.27
N PRO A 530 21.67 -2.58 24.63
CA PRO A 530 22.48 -1.70 23.79
C PRO A 530 23.79 -2.35 23.37
N ILE A 531 24.26 -2.03 22.16
CA ILE A 531 25.48 -2.59 21.56
C ILE A 531 26.67 -2.42 22.50
N GLY A 532 26.79 -1.22 23.11
CA GLY A 532 27.78 -0.91 24.12
C GLY A 532 27.34 0.27 25.00
N VAL A 533 27.68 0.22 26.29
CA VAL A 533 27.45 1.31 27.24
C VAL A 533 28.77 1.70 27.87
N PHE A 534 29.23 2.93 27.63
CA PHE A 534 30.56 3.41 28.02
C PHE A 534 30.50 4.70 28.81
N MET A 535 31.47 4.88 29.72
CA MET A 535 31.71 6.15 30.40
C MET A 535 33.12 6.66 30.09
N PHE A 536 33.23 7.87 29.54
CA PHE A 536 34.49 8.54 29.17
C PHE A 536 34.82 9.64 30.18
N LEU A 537 35.91 9.44 30.91
CA LEU A 537 36.45 10.33 31.94
C LEU A 537 37.60 11.15 31.35
N GLY A 538 37.89 12.31 31.94
CA GLY A 538 38.92 13.23 31.42
C GLY A 538 38.47 14.70 31.34
N PRO A 539 39.37 15.66 31.12
CA PRO A 539 39.02 17.06 30.97
C PRO A 539 38.30 17.34 29.64
N THR A 540 37.70 18.52 29.50
CA THR A 540 37.12 18.98 28.23
C THR A 540 38.21 19.14 27.16
N GLY A 541 37.87 18.86 25.90
CA GLY A 541 38.78 19.05 24.77
C GLY A 541 39.73 17.89 24.44
N VAL A 542 39.69 16.77 25.19
CA VAL A 542 40.57 15.60 24.95
C VAL A 542 40.10 14.64 23.84
N GLY A 543 38.97 14.94 23.19
CA GLY A 543 38.47 14.12 22.06
C GLY A 543 37.35 13.13 22.39
N LYS A 544 36.74 13.18 23.59
CA LYS A 544 35.61 12.30 23.96
C LYS A 544 34.43 12.39 22.98
N THR A 545 33.96 13.60 22.73
CA THR A 545 32.87 13.89 21.79
C THR A 545 33.27 13.56 20.36
N GLU A 546 34.54 13.79 20.00
CA GLU A 546 35.05 13.49 18.66
C GLU A 546 35.07 11.98 18.39
N THR A 547 35.42 11.18 19.41
CA THR A 547 35.34 9.71 19.35
C THR A 547 33.92 9.24 19.09
N ALA A 548 32.93 9.85 19.75
CA ALA A 548 31.52 9.54 19.52
C ALA A 548 31.04 9.91 18.10
N LYS A 549 31.50 11.05 17.56
CA LYS A 549 31.20 11.48 16.18
C LYS A 549 31.83 10.55 15.14
N ALA A 550 33.11 10.23 15.29
CA ALA A 550 33.83 9.31 14.42
C ALA A 550 33.16 7.93 14.43
N LEU A 551 32.70 7.47 15.60
CA LEU A 551 31.97 6.22 15.74
C LEU A 551 30.61 6.24 15.02
N ALA A 552 29.86 7.33 15.14
CA ALA A 552 28.57 7.50 14.46
C ALA A 552 28.75 7.49 12.94
N GLU A 553 29.75 8.20 12.43
CA GLU A 553 30.07 8.21 11.00
C GLU A 553 30.52 6.83 10.49
N TYR A 554 31.38 6.15 11.25
CA TYR A 554 31.90 4.85 10.85
C TYR A 554 30.82 3.76 10.80
N LEU A 555 30.00 3.66 11.85
CA LEU A 555 29.00 2.60 11.98
C LEU A 555 27.72 2.91 11.20
N PHE A 556 27.25 4.16 11.28
CA PHE A 556 25.94 4.56 10.74
C PHE A 556 26.05 5.42 9.49
N GLY A 557 27.27 5.71 9.03
CA GLY A 557 27.55 6.41 7.77
C GLY A 557 27.38 7.92 7.80
N THR A 558 26.91 8.48 8.91
CA THR A 558 26.68 9.92 9.09
C THR A 558 26.96 10.36 10.52
N GLU A 559 27.55 11.54 10.69
CA GLU A 559 27.71 12.17 12.01
C GLU A 559 26.37 12.51 12.66
N GLU A 560 25.30 12.70 11.87
CA GLU A 560 23.97 13.01 12.39
C GLU A 560 23.33 11.85 13.16
N ALA A 561 23.90 10.64 13.08
CA ALA A 561 23.49 9.50 13.90
C ALA A 561 23.92 9.67 15.37
N LEU A 562 24.74 10.68 15.68
CA LEU A 562 25.03 11.10 17.05
C LEU A 562 23.90 11.96 17.61
N VAL A 563 23.16 11.43 18.58
CA VAL A 563 22.17 12.19 19.35
C VAL A 563 22.80 12.63 20.66
N ARG A 564 23.00 13.93 20.84
CA ARG A 564 23.63 14.50 22.02
C ARG A 564 22.58 15.05 22.99
N PHE A 565 22.71 14.69 24.26
CA PHE A 565 21.93 15.22 25.37
C PHE A 565 22.89 15.85 26.38
N ASP A 566 22.65 17.10 26.74
CA ASP A 566 23.40 17.78 27.80
C ASP A 566 22.72 17.50 29.15
N MET A 567 23.41 16.80 30.05
CA MET A 567 22.85 16.43 31.35
C MET A 567 22.72 17.61 32.32
N SER A 568 23.33 18.76 32.01
CA SER A 568 23.08 20.00 32.73
C SER A 568 21.64 20.51 32.55
N GLU A 569 20.93 20.12 31.48
CA GLU A 569 19.49 20.43 31.32
C GLU A 569 18.58 19.55 32.21
N PHE A 570 19.11 18.44 32.72
CA PHE A 570 18.38 17.43 33.47
C PHE A 570 18.75 17.40 34.97
N MET A 571 19.21 18.55 35.50
CA MET A 571 19.57 18.71 36.92
C MET A 571 18.37 18.66 37.86
N GLU A 572 17.18 19.03 37.38
CA GLU A 572 15.98 19.14 38.20
C GLU A 572 15.00 17.99 37.95
N LYS A 573 14.28 17.58 38.99
CA LYS A 573 13.35 16.45 38.93
C LYS A 573 12.27 16.59 37.85
N HIS A 574 11.77 17.80 37.61
CA HIS A 574 10.70 18.04 36.64
C HIS A 574 11.20 18.05 35.17
N THR A 575 12.51 18.17 34.94
CA THR A 575 13.08 18.13 33.59
C THR A 575 13.36 16.71 33.13
N VAL A 576 13.50 15.76 34.07
CA VAL A 576 13.63 14.31 33.80
C VAL A 576 12.44 13.78 33.00
N SER A 577 11.23 14.24 33.27
CA SER A 577 10.05 13.83 32.50
C SER A 577 10.12 14.25 31.03
N ARG A 578 10.95 15.23 30.64
CA ARG A 578 11.14 15.56 29.22
C ARG A 578 11.88 14.46 28.45
N LEU A 579 12.66 13.60 29.11
CA LEU A 579 13.36 12.48 28.43
C LEU A 579 12.37 11.40 27.96
N VAL A 580 11.38 11.08 28.78
CA VAL A 580 10.43 9.95 28.55
C VAL A 580 9.04 10.43 28.09
N GLY A 581 8.71 11.68 28.38
CA GLY A 581 7.41 12.30 28.14
C GLY A 581 6.72 12.67 29.45
N ALA A 582 5.96 13.77 29.45
CA ALA A 582 5.17 14.16 30.62
C ALA A 582 4.04 13.13 30.86
N PRO A 583 3.63 12.86 32.11
CA PRO A 583 2.49 11.98 32.39
C PRO A 583 1.15 12.65 32.01
N PRO A 584 0.06 11.86 31.84
CA PRO A 584 -1.26 12.40 31.51
C PRO A 584 -1.71 13.51 32.46
N GLY A 585 -2.14 14.65 31.90
CA GLY A 585 -2.63 15.81 32.67
C GLY A 585 -1.60 16.91 32.96
N TYR A 586 -0.35 16.76 32.49
CA TYR A 586 0.70 17.78 32.60
C TYR A 586 0.94 18.48 31.25
N VAL A 587 1.40 19.75 31.29
CA VAL A 587 1.76 20.52 30.08
C VAL A 587 2.90 19.78 29.35
N GLY A 588 2.73 19.57 28.04
CA GLY A 588 3.67 18.78 27.23
C GLY A 588 3.35 17.28 27.19
N TYR A 589 2.20 16.82 27.70
CA TYR A 589 1.75 15.43 27.53
C TYR A 589 1.62 15.02 26.07
N GLU A 590 1.26 15.95 25.17
CA GLU A 590 1.16 15.68 23.73
C GLU A 590 2.52 15.59 23.02
N GLU A 591 3.59 16.05 23.67
CA GLU A 591 4.96 15.95 23.17
C GLU A 591 5.61 14.67 23.70
N GLY A 592 6.00 13.75 22.81
CA GLY A 592 6.76 12.56 23.19
C GLY A 592 8.08 12.90 23.86
N GLY A 593 8.62 11.99 24.67
CA GLY A 593 9.91 12.21 25.35
C GLY A 593 11.06 12.42 24.36
N GLN A 594 11.96 13.35 24.65
CA GLN A 594 13.08 13.70 23.78
C GLN A 594 13.99 12.50 23.50
N LEU A 595 14.26 11.66 24.51
CA LEU A 595 15.09 10.46 24.36
C LEU A 595 14.34 9.38 23.60
N THR A 596 13.10 9.09 24.00
CA THR A 596 12.25 8.07 23.39
C THR A 596 11.94 8.38 21.92
N GLU A 597 11.67 9.65 21.57
CA GLU A 597 11.41 10.07 20.19
C GLU A 597 12.68 10.06 19.33
N ALA A 598 13.82 10.50 19.86
CA ALA A 598 15.08 10.48 19.13
C ALA A 598 15.46 9.05 18.72
N VAL A 599 15.37 8.11 19.66
CA VAL A 599 15.68 6.70 19.40
C VAL A 599 14.61 6.04 18.55
N ARG A 600 13.32 6.37 18.72
CA ARG A 600 12.25 5.85 17.85
C ARG A 600 12.45 6.28 16.39
N ARG A 601 12.86 7.53 16.15
CA ARG A 601 13.14 8.06 14.80
C ARG A 601 14.42 7.48 14.21
N ARG A 602 15.45 7.26 15.03
CA ARG A 602 16.74 6.68 14.64
C ARG A 602 17.20 5.61 15.65
N PRO A 603 16.72 4.36 15.52
CA PRO A 603 17.07 3.26 16.44
C PRO A 603 18.56 2.88 16.42
N TYR A 604 19.23 3.16 15.29
CA TYR A 604 20.66 2.96 15.09
C TYR A 604 21.35 4.31 15.26
N SER A 605 21.77 4.58 16.49
CA SER A 605 22.36 5.86 16.85
C SER A 605 23.40 5.70 17.95
N VAL A 606 24.32 6.67 18.00
CA VAL A 606 25.20 6.88 19.16
C VAL A 606 24.51 7.90 20.05
N LEU A 607 24.15 7.51 21.26
CA LEU A 607 23.56 8.39 22.27
C LEU A 607 24.69 8.93 23.14
N LEU A 608 24.93 10.24 23.07
CA LEU A 608 25.95 10.92 23.86
C LEU A 608 25.29 11.72 24.98
N PHE A 609 25.50 11.29 26.21
CA PHE A 609 25.08 11.98 27.42
C PHE A 609 26.26 12.76 28.00
N ASP A 610 26.29 14.07 27.78
CA ASP A 610 27.40 14.93 28.19
C ASP A 610 27.26 15.38 29.65
N GLU A 611 28.37 15.45 30.39
CA GLU A 611 28.40 15.89 31.80
C GLU A 611 27.47 15.12 32.74
N ILE A 612 27.49 13.79 32.65
CA ILE A 612 26.56 12.90 33.38
C ILE A 612 26.57 13.08 34.90
N GLU A 613 27.64 13.62 35.49
CA GLU A 613 27.69 13.96 36.91
C GLU A 613 26.69 15.05 37.34
N LYS A 614 26.18 15.85 36.40
CA LYS A 614 25.22 16.94 36.64
C LYS A 614 23.77 16.45 36.68
N ALA A 615 23.48 15.29 36.10
CA ALA A 615 22.12 14.76 36.01
C ALA A 615 21.47 14.56 37.39
N HIS A 616 20.16 14.76 37.45
CA HIS A 616 19.36 14.36 38.62
C HIS A 616 19.39 12.84 38.83
N PRO A 617 19.40 12.33 40.07
CA PRO A 617 19.45 10.88 40.34
C PRO A 617 18.37 10.04 39.64
N ASP A 618 17.17 10.59 39.44
CA ASP A 618 16.06 9.90 38.77
C ASP A 618 16.38 9.55 37.29
N VAL A 619 17.32 10.26 36.64
CA VAL A 619 17.77 9.93 35.29
C VAL A 619 18.46 8.55 35.26
N PHE A 620 19.22 8.21 36.31
CA PHE A 620 19.92 6.93 36.38
C PHE A 620 18.97 5.74 36.44
N ASN A 621 17.77 5.89 37.01
CA ASN A 621 16.76 4.84 37.04
C ASN A 621 16.26 4.51 35.63
N ILE A 622 16.06 5.55 34.80
CA ILE A 622 15.70 5.39 33.39
C ILE A 622 16.83 4.67 32.65
N PHE A 623 18.08 5.06 32.91
CA PHE A 623 19.24 4.45 32.27
C PHE A 623 19.44 2.99 32.67
N LEU A 624 19.21 2.62 33.93
CA LEU A 624 19.26 1.23 34.37
C LEU A 624 18.26 0.36 33.59
N GLN A 625 17.04 0.85 33.36
CA GLN A 625 16.04 0.16 32.54
C GLN A 625 16.53 -0.04 31.10
N ILE A 626 17.12 0.99 30.49
CA ILE A 626 17.69 0.92 29.15
C ILE A 626 18.88 -0.06 29.10
N PHE A 627 19.77 -0.06 30.09
CA PHE A 627 20.97 -0.88 30.07
C PHE A 627 20.66 -2.38 30.28
N ASP A 628 19.59 -2.68 31.01
CA ASP A 628 19.20 -4.05 31.34
C ASP A 628 18.33 -4.69 30.25
N ASP A 629 17.27 -4.01 29.86
CA ASP A 629 16.21 -4.54 28.99
C ASP A 629 16.24 -3.95 27.57
N GLY A 630 17.09 -2.93 27.33
CA GLY A 630 17.20 -2.22 26.05
C GLY A 630 15.88 -1.65 25.58
N ARG A 631 14.92 -1.44 26.48
CA ARG A 631 13.59 -0.97 26.17
C ARG A 631 13.15 0.07 27.16
N LEU A 632 12.53 1.12 26.66
CA LEU A 632 11.92 2.15 27.48
C LEU A 632 10.50 2.40 26.99
N THR A 633 9.56 2.44 27.91
CA THR A 633 8.16 2.78 27.60
C THR A 633 7.98 4.28 27.78
N ASP A 634 7.48 4.96 26.76
CA ASP A 634 7.15 6.39 26.82
C ASP A 634 5.86 6.63 27.63
N SER A 635 5.54 7.91 27.87
CA SER A 635 4.31 8.31 28.58
C SER A 635 3.01 7.94 27.86
N PHE A 636 3.06 7.57 26.58
CA PHE A 636 1.94 7.11 25.77
C PHE A 636 1.79 5.59 25.75
N GLY A 637 2.67 4.85 26.45
CA GLY A 637 2.67 3.38 26.46
C GLY A 637 3.38 2.74 25.29
N ARG A 638 4.08 3.51 24.44
CA ARG A 638 4.87 2.99 23.31
C ARG A 638 6.22 2.48 23.82
N VAL A 639 6.59 1.27 23.40
CA VAL A 639 7.88 0.67 23.76
C VAL A 639 8.92 1.05 22.70
N VAL A 640 9.99 1.72 23.13
CA VAL A 640 11.13 2.12 22.29
C VAL A 640 12.29 1.17 22.53
N ASP A 641 12.90 0.67 21.44
CA ASP A 641 14.00 -0.29 21.47
C ASP A 641 15.36 0.40 21.30
N PHE A 642 16.27 0.14 22.23
CA PHE A 642 17.64 0.66 22.32
C PHE A 642 18.70 -0.40 21.98
N SER A 643 18.30 -1.62 21.57
CA SER A 643 19.23 -2.73 21.30
C SER A 643 20.24 -2.41 20.19
N ASN A 644 19.92 -1.46 19.30
CA ASN A 644 20.78 -1.02 18.20
C ASN A 644 21.53 0.30 18.50
N THR A 645 21.51 0.76 19.74
CA THR A 645 22.17 2.00 20.16
C THR A 645 23.54 1.73 20.80
N ILE A 646 24.45 2.68 20.67
CA ILE A 646 25.66 2.76 21.49
C ILE A 646 25.50 3.95 22.43
N ILE A 647 25.66 3.72 23.73
CA ILE A 647 25.50 4.74 24.74
C ILE A 647 26.87 5.16 25.24
N ILE A 648 27.19 6.44 25.09
CA ILE A 648 28.42 7.06 25.58
C ILE A 648 28.03 8.15 26.58
N MET A 649 28.57 8.06 27.78
CA MET A 649 28.44 9.09 28.79
C MET A 649 29.80 9.77 28.97
N THR A 650 29.85 11.09 29.02
CA THR A 650 31.09 11.80 29.37
C THR A 650 30.97 12.35 30.79
N SER A 651 32.10 12.39 31.50
CA SER A 651 32.16 13.09 32.78
C SER A 651 33.49 13.82 32.97
N ASN A 652 33.42 15.00 33.57
CA ASN A 652 34.60 15.78 33.94
C ASN A 652 35.08 15.47 35.38
N LEU A 653 34.51 14.45 36.03
CA LEU A 653 34.95 13.98 37.35
C LEU A 653 36.43 13.57 37.31
N GLY A 654 37.20 14.09 38.27
CA GLY A 654 38.64 13.82 38.36
C GLY A 654 39.51 14.65 37.41
N ALA A 655 38.95 15.54 36.57
CA ALA A 655 39.72 16.37 35.64
C ALA A 655 40.80 17.23 36.32
N ARG A 656 40.56 17.72 37.54
CA ARG A 656 41.57 18.46 38.32
C ARG A 656 42.79 17.62 38.67
N LEU A 657 42.58 16.34 39.03
CA LEU A 657 43.66 15.41 39.38
C LEU A 657 44.52 15.08 38.16
N ILE A 658 43.89 14.99 36.98
CA ILE A 658 44.59 14.77 35.70
C ILE A 658 45.45 16.00 35.34
N LEU A 659 44.92 17.22 35.52
CA LEU A 659 45.65 18.46 35.23
C LEU A 659 46.78 18.76 36.24
N GLU A 660 46.58 18.44 37.52
CA GLU A 660 47.59 18.62 38.58
C GLU A 660 48.77 17.65 38.41
N SER A 661 48.50 16.42 37.95
CA SER A 661 49.55 15.43 37.63
C SER A 661 50.50 15.93 36.53
N ASN A 662 50.03 16.77 35.61
CA ASN A 662 50.83 17.38 34.54
C ASN A 662 51.60 18.66 34.96
N ARG A 663 51.40 19.20 36.17
CA ARG A 663 52.01 20.47 36.61
C ARG A 663 53.29 20.33 37.45
N MET A 664 53.72 19.13 37.80
CA MET A 664 54.98 18.90 38.51
C MET A 664 56.12 18.52 37.55
N GLY A 665 56.90 19.53 37.14
CA GLY A 665 58.30 19.36 36.69
C GLY A 665 58.54 19.10 35.20
N PHE A 666 59.26 20.02 34.56
CA PHE A 666 59.99 19.77 33.31
C PHE A 666 61.21 18.89 33.60
N GLU A 667 61.01 17.63 33.99
CA GLU A 667 62.00 16.55 33.79
C GLU A 667 61.43 15.17 34.17
N GLN A 668 61.72 14.22 33.29
CA GLN A 668 61.49 12.76 33.35
C GLN A 668 60.16 12.21 32.84
N LYS A 669 60.31 11.23 31.96
CA LYS A 669 59.27 10.39 31.33
C LYS A 669 58.23 9.98 32.37
N SER A 670 56.98 10.33 32.12
CA SER A 670 55.83 9.79 32.84
C SER A 670 55.94 8.27 32.87
N THR A 671 56.12 7.69 34.06
CA THR A 671 56.18 6.24 34.18
C THR A 671 54.77 5.67 34.05
N LEU A 672 54.64 4.44 33.55
CA LEU A 672 53.37 3.69 33.55
C LEU A 672 52.71 3.65 34.95
N LEU A 673 53.53 3.69 36.02
CA LEU A 673 53.08 3.78 37.41
C LEU A 673 52.29 5.07 37.72
N ASP A 674 52.68 6.21 37.15
CA ASP A 674 52.02 7.50 37.40
C ASP A 674 50.63 7.54 36.77
N TYR A 675 50.49 6.98 35.56
CA TYR A 675 49.21 6.84 34.88
C TYR A 675 48.27 5.88 35.64
N GLU A 676 48.77 4.72 36.11
CA GLU A 676 47.95 3.79 36.89
C GLU A 676 47.46 4.40 38.22
N ASN A 677 48.31 5.17 38.90
CA ASN A 677 47.94 5.86 40.13
C ASN A 677 46.92 6.98 39.88
N MET A 678 47.11 7.77 38.82
CA MET A 678 46.14 8.78 38.37
C MET A 678 44.79 8.11 38.06
N LYS A 679 44.79 7.04 37.26
CA LYS A 679 43.58 6.28 36.89
C LYS A 679 42.84 5.75 38.11
N LYS A 680 43.55 5.17 39.10
CA LYS A 680 42.96 4.73 40.38
C LYS A 680 42.29 5.89 41.13
N ASN A 681 42.93 7.05 41.19
CA ASN A 681 42.39 8.22 41.88
C ASN A 681 41.13 8.76 41.19
N VAL A 682 41.12 8.82 39.86
CA VAL A 682 39.95 9.23 39.06
C VAL A 682 38.80 8.24 39.26
N LEU A 683 39.06 6.93 39.16
CA LEU A 683 38.05 5.89 39.39
C LEU A 683 37.48 5.90 40.81
N GLN A 684 38.28 6.28 41.81
CA GLN A 684 37.81 6.43 43.18
C GLN A 684 36.80 7.58 43.31
N GLN A 685 36.98 8.69 42.58
CA GLN A 685 36.00 9.79 42.56
C GLN A 685 34.69 9.37 41.89
N VAL A 686 34.77 8.61 40.80
CA VAL A 686 33.60 8.06 40.11
C VAL A 686 32.80 7.13 41.02
N ARG A 687 33.47 6.24 41.77
CA ARG A 687 32.82 5.35 42.75
C ARG A 687 32.20 6.06 43.95
N LYS A 688 32.62 7.29 44.24
CA LYS A 688 31.98 8.12 45.28
C LYS A 688 30.71 8.80 44.78
N HIS A 689 30.66 9.14 43.49
CA HIS A 689 29.55 9.87 42.89
C HIS A 689 28.43 8.94 42.39
N PHE A 690 28.80 7.85 41.70
CA PHE A 690 27.83 6.91 41.12
C PHE A 690 27.67 5.65 41.99
N SER A 691 26.46 5.10 41.98
CA SER A 691 26.17 3.85 42.69
C SER A 691 26.91 2.66 42.05
N PRO A 692 27.30 1.64 42.83
CA PRO A 692 27.88 0.41 42.28
C PRO A 692 26.95 -0.27 41.28
N GLU A 693 25.63 -0.19 41.50
CA GLU A 693 24.63 -0.74 40.59
C GLU A 693 24.75 -0.13 39.19
N PHE A 694 24.84 1.19 39.10
CA PHE A 694 24.99 1.89 37.83
C PHE A 694 26.30 1.53 37.13
N LEU A 695 27.43 1.55 37.87
CA LEU A 695 28.74 1.26 37.31
C LEU A 695 28.87 -0.19 36.81
N ASN A 696 28.21 -1.15 37.46
CA ASN A 696 28.23 -2.56 37.06
C ASN A 696 27.44 -2.85 35.77
N ARG A 697 26.61 -1.90 35.29
CA ARG A 697 25.89 -2.02 34.01
C ARG A 697 26.66 -1.45 32.82
N LEU A 698 27.77 -0.77 33.06
CA LEU A 698 28.64 -0.27 32.02
C LEU A 698 29.51 -1.40 31.45
N ASP A 699 29.70 -1.41 30.12
CA ASP A 699 30.64 -2.33 29.48
C ASP A 699 32.10 -1.97 29.82
N ASP A 700 32.41 -0.68 29.91
CA ASP A 700 33.73 -0.17 30.33
C ASP A 700 33.69 1.28 30.84
N VAL A 701 34.68 1.65 31.66
CA VAL A 701 34.90 3.01 32.17
C VAL A 701 36.31 3.45 31.77
N ILE A 702 36.38 4.37 30.80
CA ILE A 702 37.61 4.79 30.12
C ILE A 702 38.12 6.12 30.71
N VAL A 703 39.42 6.23 30.98
CA VAL A 703 40.07 7.39 31.64
C VAL A 703 41.07 8.09 30.74
#